data_AF-A0A2L1VJD8-F1
#
_entry.id   AF-A0A2L1VJD8-F1
#
_cell.length_a   1.000
_cell.length_b   1.000
_cell.length_c   1.000
_cell.angle_alpha   90.00
_cell.angle_beta   90.00
_cell.angle_gamma   90.00
#
_symmetry.space_group_name_H-M   'P 1'
#
loop_
_entity.id
_entity.type
_entity.pdbx_description
1 polymer ?
#
loop_
_entity_poly.entity_id
_entity_poly.type
_entity_poly.pdbx_seq_one_letter_code
_entity_poly.pdbx_strand_id
1 'polypeptide(L)'
;MAVPEQTPYKEYTANGITTVFPLDFDVLEQDHLIVLIDDLEPPVGSWHLDAAKDAVVFNSAPVSGAIVKIRRDAPFSRTTNYQLYDRSFLPDPVNKDFDAIWRKLQEVGVSGWLISQEILKQGVSLQQLEDFTNQIYDNLNNISISKEWFAEFIADGMENQKQINDKTTQNVSNIESLKELIVRKNGQKVLVNNRYVYEYKSEAENAIDDIYSILPANGIGRWILQKPVNLFASDFCLTSIQSALSQSVKLQMVNDLSVSFNVPFIVDDEFMVAPVESNHNICFYVRSNNDITFTPKGNFKIIPNDFTTYSILHIENIENYKVLFPQITGDRDQHLGTEGEWGYGIANYQSKKGYIYRPKVVNTWGDGIYVGRRWGLITDDTPTDITISEPTVLNAGRNGISLSAGTRVNILLPYVYGTKGKAPEAGIDIEPEAADGLPKSHLRDCIISSPTIESCKLGLVCYFFPNDSTYEVEFSGVTTIKDCEQPLVICAGGNNNSGYLDLNKIQVTKLRGNTLLQNAWHRSGDFRCTIKELVTDKSLPIVMTMNGAFSTGKLGHFDIRKIINNDPTGKIGYYVPTSVQNYEDNSSYMFEDPNRAYLDFDFTTHFFGKDFLSNIITLHSGWTASSRNMANYIWQDPSIDTSGASAIYIATANDYRRLKIGLANTTTIVGQGCNISGLRIRKADGSYYTEAHTQFIGAWLDFQNNLNGNTEVFGSYGNWTFT
;
A
#
# COMPACT_ATOMS: atom_id res chain seq x y z
N MET A 1 -28.50 -45.29 -116.91
CA MET A 1 -28.39 -46.07 -115.66
C MET A 1 -28.64 -45.12 -114.50
N ALA A 2 -29.12 -45.63 -113.35
CA ALA A 2 -29.22 -44.83 -112.12
C ALA A 2 -27.82 -44.41 -111.65
N VAL A 3 -27.69 -43.22 -111.07
CA VAL A 3 -26.42 -42.76 -110.49
C VAL A 3 -26.15 -43.61 -109.23
N PRO A 4 -25.03 -44.35 -109.17
CA PRO A 4 -24.70 -45.18 -108.00
C PRO A 4 -24.38 -44.32 -106.77
N GLU A 5 -24.58 -44.86 -105.57
CA GLU A 5 -24.20 -44.20 -104.32
C GLU A 5 -22.68 -44.00 -104.27
N GLN A 6 -22.26 -42.77 -104.00
CA GLN A 6 -20.85 -42.37 -103.96
C GLN A 6 -20.64 -41.44 -102.77
N THR A 7 -19.49 -41.56 -102.10
CA THR A 7 -19.04 -40.57 -101.12
C THR A 7 -18.10 -39.59 -101.83
N PRO A 8 -18.51 -38.34 -102.07
CA PRO A 8 -17.74 -37.37 -102.87
C PRO A 8 -16.59 -36.72 -102.08
N TYR A 9 -15.88 -37.51 -101.28
CA TYR A 9 -14.74 -37.12 -100.47
C TYR A 9 -13.76 -38.28 -100.37
N LYS A 10 -12.48 -37.99 -100.55
CA LYS A 10 -11.42 -38.96 -100.33
C LYS A 10 -10.17 -38.28 -99.78
N GLU A 11 -9.51 -38.99 -98.90
CA GLU A 11 -8.29 -38.53 -98.25
C GLU A 11 -7.16 -39.52 -98.50
N TYR A 12 -5.98 -38.98 -98.78
CA TYR A 12 -4.76 -39.75 -99.02
C TYR A 12 -3.63 -39.20 -98.17
N THR A 13 -2.78 -40.10 -97.69
CA THR A 13 -1.46 -39.71 -97.19
C THR A 13 -0.46 -39.85 -98.33
N ALA A 14 0.14 -38.74 -98.76
CA ALA A 14 1.15 -38.75 -99.78
C ALA A 14 2.42 -39.46 -99.28
N ASN A 15 3.10 -40.17 -100.18
CA ASN A 15 4.35 -40.87 -99.89
C ASN A 15 5.59 -40.15 -100.43
N GLY A 16 5.44 -38.92 -100.93
CA GLY A 16 6.54 -38.14 -101.52
C GLY A 16 6.89 -38.51 -102.96
N ILE A 17 6.22 -39.50 -103.57
CA ILE A 17 6.57 -40.05 -104.88
C ILE A 17 5.37 -40.12 -105.83
N THR A 18 4.20 -40.53 -105.32
CA THR A 18 2.99 -40.68 -106.13
C THR A 18 2.42 -39.33 -106.55
N THR A 19 2.16 -39.16 -107.84
CA THR A 19 1.52 -37.97 -108.42
C THR A 19 0.06 -38.17 -108.78
N VAL A 20 -0.42 -39.41 -108.85
CA VAL A 20 -1.77 -39.76 -109.30
C VAL A 20 -2.59 -40.27 -108.13
N PHE A 21 -3.69 -39.58 -107.82
CA PHE A 21 -4.58 -39.89 -106.72
C PHE A 21 -5.97 -40.21 -107.28
N PRO A 22 -6.40 -41.49 -107.31
CA PRO A 22 -7.66 -41.88 -107.92
C PRO A 22 -8.88 -41.34 -107.15
N LEU A 23 -10.02 -41.25 -107.81
CA LEU A 23 -11.29 -40.84 -107.23
C LEU A 23 -12.21 -42.06 -107.20
N ASP A 24 -13.00 -42.17 -106.14
CA ASP A 24 -14.05 -43.21 -106.03
C ASP A 24 -15.44 -42.63 -106.31
N PHE A 25 -15.48 -41.44 -106.91
CA PHE A 25 -16.71 -40.69 -107.21
C PHE A 25 -16.57 -39.94 -108.53
N ASP A 26 -17.71 -39.79 -109.22
CA ASP A 26 -17.72 -39.19 -110.55
C ASP A 26 -17.54 -37.67 -110.47
N VAL A 27 -16.72 -37.12 -111.36
CA VAL A 27 -16.50 -35.68 -111.49
C VAL A 27 -16.59 -35.30 -112.96
N LEU A 28 -17.50 -34.37 -113.28
CA LEU A 28 -17.75 -33.96 -114.65
C LEU A 28 -16.70 -32.97 -115.17
N GLU A 29 -16.26 -32.04 -114.33
CA GLU A 29 -15.37 -30.94 -114.69
C GLU A 29 -14.38 -30.68 -113.55
N GLN A 30 -13.16 -30.24 -113.87
CA GLN A 30 -12.10 -30.06 -112.88
C GLN A 30 -12.44 -29.02 -111.80
N ASP A 31 -13.19 -27.97 -112.16
CA ASP A 31 -13.62 -26.89 -111.27
C ASP A 31 -14.67 -27.34 -110.25
N HIS A 32 -15.27 -28.53 -110.42
CA HIS A 32 -16.13 -29.16 -109.43
C HIS A 32 -15.36 -29.92 -108.33
N LEU A 33 -14.04 -29.78 -108.25
CA LEU A 33 -13.19 -30.38 -107.24
C LEU A 33 -12.51 -29.34 -106.38
N ILE A 34 -12.52 -29.57 -105.07
CA ILE A 34 -11.63 -28.92 -104.13
C ILE A 34 -10.56 -29.93 -103.73
N VAL A 35 -9.31 -29.55 -103.93
CA VAL A 35 -8.13 -30.33 -103.56
C VAL A 35 -7.33 -29.52 -102.56
N LEU A 36 -7.06 -30.10 -101.38
CA LEU A 36 -6.27 -29.48 -100.32
C LEU A 36 -5.08 -30.39 -99.99
N ILE A 37 -3.94 -29.78 -99.65
CA ILE A 37 -2.79 -30.46 -99.06
C ILE A 37 -2.60 -29.87 -97.67
N ASP A 38 -2.70 -30.69 -96.63
CA ASP A 38 -2.64 -30.28 -95.22
C ASP A 38 -3.58 -29.10 -94.92
N ASP A 39 -4.82 -29.21 -95.40
CA ASP A 39 -5.90 -28.21 -95.26
C ASP A 39 -5.66 -26.86 -95.98
N LEU A 40 -4.65 -26.77 -96.87
CA LEU A 40 -4.37 -25.60 -97.69
C LEU A 40 -4.58 -25.87 -99.19
N GLU A 41 -5.11 -24.88 -99.92
CA GLU A 41 -5.21 -24.97 -101.38
C GLU A 41 -3.81 -24.96 -102.02
N PRO A 42 -3.48 -25.96 -102.86
CA PRO A 42 -2.20 -26.01 -103.54
C PRO A 42 -2.12 -24.89 -104.60
N PRO A 43 -0.91 -24.48 -105.03
CA PRO A 43 -0.75 -23.42 -106.01
C PRO A 43 -1.57 -23.65 -107.28
N VAL A 44 -2.18 -22.59 -107.82
CA VAL A 44 -3.02 -22.66 -109.03
C VAL A 44 -2.25 -23.34 -110.17
N GLY A 45 -2.87 -24.35 -110.80
CA GLY A 45 -2.28 -25.11 -111.91
C GLY A 45 -1.29 -26.21 -111.52
N SER A 46 -1.05 -26.45 -110.22
CA SER A 46 -0.15 -27.51 -109.73
C SER A 46 -0.71 -28.93 -109.88
N TRP A 47 -2.00 -29.05 -110.16
CA TRP A 47 -2.69 -30.31 -110.42
C TRP A 47 -3.75 -30.14 -111.50
N HIS A 48 -4.18 -31.25 -112.07
CA HIS A 48 -5.32 -31.30 -112.99
C HIS A 48 -6.12 -32.60 -112.80
N LEU A 49 -7.37 -32.60 -113.29
CA LEU A 49 -8.20 -33.79 -113.35
C LEU A 49 -7.86 -34.60 -114.61
N ASP A 50 -7.45 -35.85 -114.47
CA ASP A 50 -7.39 -36.82 -115.57
C ASP A 50 -8.73 -37.57 -115.62
N ALA A 51 -9.67 -37.02 -116.37
CA ALA A 51 -11.04 -37.56 -116.50
C ALA A 51 -11.11 -38.93 -117.17
N ALA A 52 -10.05 -39.38 -117.86
CA ALA A 52 -10.01 -40.72 -118.45
C ALA A 52 -9.61 -41.80 -117.44
N LYS A 53 -8.98 -41.41 -116.32
CA LYS A 53 -8.52 -42.32 -115.25
C LYS A 53 -9.22 -42.08 -113.91
N ASP A 54 -10.20 -41.18 -113.88
CA ASP A 54 -10.88 -40.71 -112.67
C ASP A 54 -9.89 -40.38 -111.55
N ALA A 55 -8.89 -39.52 -111.82
CA ALA A 55 -7.83 -39.24 -110.86
C ALA A 55 -7.41 -37.76 -110.86
N VAL A 56 -7.05 -37.25 -109.68
CA VAL A 56 -6.33 -35.98 -109.56
C VAL A 56 -4.84 -36.25 -109.74
N VAL A 57 -4.21 -35.54 -110.68
CA VAL A 57 -2.80 -35.70 -111.01
C VAL A 57 -2.06 -34.41 -110.68
N PHE A 58 -1.10 -34.50 -109.76
CA PHE A 58 -0.19 -33.41 -109.43
C PHE A 58 1.01 -33.38 -110.38
N ASN A 59 1.45 -32.17 -110.76
CA ASN A 59 2.63 -31.98 -111.60
C ASN A 59 3.93 -32.36 -110.85
N SER A 60 3.92 -32.28 -109.52
CA SER A 60 4.98 -32.74 -108.62
C SER A 60 4.35 -33.50 -107.47
N ALA A 61 4.96 -34.61 -107.05
CA ALA A 61 4.42 -35.43 -105.96
C ALA A 61 4.32 -34.61 -104.66
N PRO A 62 3.17 -34.63 -103.97
CA PRO A 62 3.06 -34.02 -102.64
C PRO A 62 4.04 -34.66 -101.67
N VAL A 63 4.60 -33.86 -100.77
CA VAL A 63 5.66 -34.29 -99.84
C VAL A 63 5.17 -35.47 -98.98
N SER A 64 6.07 -36.40 -98.66
CA SER A 64 5.74 -37.57 -97.84
C SER A 64 5.16 -37.17 -96.49
N GLY A 65 4.02 -37.77 -96.14
CA GLY A 65 3.27 -37.49 -94.92
C GLY A 65 2.19 -36.42 -95.07
N ALA A 66 2.20 -35.63 -96.14
CA ALA A 66 1.17 -34.62 -96.38
C ALA A 66 -0.19 -35.28 -96.65
N ILE A 67 -1.25 -34.70 -96.11
CA ILE A 67 -2.61 -35.19 -96.26
C ILE A 67 -3.28 -34.49 -97.44
N VAL A 68 -3.54 -35.25 -98.50
CA VAL A 68 -4.24 -34.78 -99.69
C VAL A 68 -5.73 -35.08 -99.52
N LYS A 69 -6.54 -34.03 -99.35
CA LYS A 69 -8.01 -34.13 -99.23
C LYS A 69 -8.63 -33.68 -100.55
N ILE A 70 -9.45 -34.54 -101.14
CA ILE A 70 -10.11 -34.26 -102.41
C ILE A 70 -11.61 -34.42 -102.19
N ARG A 71 -12.39 -33.41 -102.54
CA ARG A 71 -13.84 -33.45 -102.43
C ARG A 71 -14.52 -32.84 -103.65
N ARG A 72 -15.70 -33.35 -103.98
CA ARG A 72 -16.55 -32.74 -105.01
C ARG A 72 -17.29 -31.55 -104.42
N ASP A 73 -17.19 -30.42 -105.10
CA ASP A 73 -17.94 -29.20 -104.83
C ASP A 73 -18.68 -28.79 -106.10
N ALA A 74 -19.70 -29.58 -106.46
CA ALA A 74 -20.51 -29.30 -107.64
C ALA A 74 -21.42 -28.09 -107.37
N PRO A 75 -21.60 -27.18 -108.35
CA PRO A 75 -22.45 -26.02 -108.17
C PRO A 75 -23.89 -26.46 -107.92
N PHE A 76 -24.58 -25.78 -107.00
CA PHE A 76 -26.01 -25.96 -106.77
C PHE A 76 -26.83 -25.34 -107.91
N SER A 77 -26.66 -25.83 -109.13
CA SER A 77 -27.29 -25.27 -110.32
C SER A 77 -27.73 -26.37 -111.27
N ARG A 78 -28.78 -26.05 -112.03
CA ARG A 78 -29.22 -26.83 -113.17
C ARG A 78 -29.31 -25.90 -114.36
N THR A 79 -28.64 -26.30 -115.44
CA THR A 79 -28.50 -25.45 -116.63
C THR A 79 -29.40 -25.87 -117.80
N THR A 80 -30.05 -27.04 -117.71
CA THR A 80 -30.82 -27.62 -118.83
C THR A 80 -32.23 -28.05 -118.41
N ASN A 81 -33.23 -27.60 -119.17
CA ASN A 81 -34.63 -28.02 -119.07
C ASN A 81 -34.98 -29.07 -120.12
N TYR A 82 -35.81 -30.05 -119.74
CA TYR A 82 -36.41 -30.98 -120.70
C TYR A 82 -37.35 -30.22 -121.63
N GLN A 83 -37.30 -30.54 -122.93
CA GLN A 83 -38.09 -29.89 -123.98
C GLN A 83 -39.26 -30.78 -124.41
N LEU A 84 -40.34 -30.16 -124.88
CA LEU A 84 -41.52 -30.88 -125.36
C LEU A 84 -41.17 -31.56 -126.69
N TYR A 85 -41.31 -32.88 -126.76
CA TYR A 85 -41.20 -33.64 -128.00
C TYR A 85 -42.48 -34.44 -128.18
N ASP A 86 -43.08 -34.37 -129.38
CA ASP A 86 -44.30 -35.07 -129.87
C ASP A 86 -45.57 -35.10 -128.97
N ARG A 87 -45.57 -34.41 -127.82
CA ARG A 87 -46.65 -34.37 -126.81
C ARG A 87 -46.91 -35.68 -126.05
N SER A 88 -46.05 -36.70 -126.17
CA SER A 88 -46.15 -37.92 -125.35
C SER A 88 -45.71 -37.74 -123.89
N PHE A 89 -44.96 -36.69 -123.58
CA PHE A 89 -44.48 -36.35 -122.25
C PHE A 89 -44.55 -34.83 -122.04
N LEU A 90 -45.10 -34.37 -120.91
CA LEU A 90 -45.16 -32.96 -120.53
C LEU A 90 -43.93 -32.63 -119.65
N PRO A 91 -42.97 -31.84 -120.12
CA PRO A 91 -41.73 -31.57 -119.38
C PRO A 91 -41.91 -30.62 -118.20
N ASP A 92 -42.94 -29.76 -118.20
CA ASP A 92 -43.10 -28.69 -117.22
C ASP A 92 -43.19 -29.18 -115.76
N PRO A 93 -43.98 -30.22 -115.42
CA PRO A 93 -44.00 -30.76 -114.06
C PRO A 93 -42.63 -31.32 -113.64
N VAL A 94 -41.95 -32.05 -114.53
CA VAL A 94 -40.65 -32.65 -114.22
C VAL A 94 -39.55 -31.61 -114.09
N ASN A 95 -39.58 -30.55 -114.91
CA ASN A 95 -38.68 -29.42 -114.74
C ASN A 95 -38.91 -28.74 -113.38
N LYS A 96 -40.17 -28.51 -113.00
CA LYS A 96 -40.51 -27.92 -111.68
C LYS A 96 -40.08 -28.78 -110.51
N ASP A 97 -40.25 -30.11 -110.58
CA ASP A 97 -39.87 -31.01 -109.50
C ASP A 97 -38.35 -31.03 -109.30
N PHE A 98 -37.56 -31.06 -110.38
CA PHE A 98 -36.09 -30.95 -110.28
C PHE A 98 -35.63 -29.57 -109.81
N ASP A 99 -36.30 -28.50 -110.23
CA ASP A 99 -35.99 -27.14 -109.76
C ASP A 99 -36.27 -27.01 -108.26
N ALA A 100 -37.34 -27.65 -107.75
CA ALA A 100 -37.64 -27.67 -106.31
C ALA A 100 -36.57 -28.41 -105.51
N ILE A 101 -36.06 -29.54 -106.02
CA ILE A 101 -34.94 -30.27 -105.40
C ILE A 101 -33.69 -29.39 -105.35
N TRP A 102 -33.33 -28.72 -106.44
CA TRP A 102 -32.15 -27.85 -106.46
C TRP A 102 -32.26 -26.65 -105.53
N ARG A 103 -33.44 -26.00 -105.46
CA ARG A 103 -33.70 -24.94 -104.49
C ARG A 103 -33.52 -25.44 -103.06
N LYS A 104 -34.01 -26.65 -102.75
CA LYS A 104 -33.86 -27.20 -101.40
C LYS A 104 -32.41 -27.51 -101.04
N LEU A 105 -31.62 -27.98 -102.01
CA LEU A 105 -30.18 -28.19 -101.83
C LEU A 105 -29.42 -26.87 -101.61
N GLN A 106 -29.79 -25.79 -102.31
CA GLN A 106 -29.25 -24.44 -102.06
C GLN A 106 -29.52 -23.98 -100.62
N GLU A 107 -30.73 -24.21 -100.09
CA GLU A 107 -31.07 -23.88 -98.69
C GLU A 107 -30.24 -24.64 -97.66
N VAL A 108 -29.95 -25.93 -97.90
CA VAL A 108 -29.09 -26.75 -97.03
C VAL A 108 -27.66 -26.25 -97.02
N GLY A 109 -27.12 -25.85 -98.18
CA GLY A 109 -25.79 -25.26 -98.29
C GLY A 109 -25.61 -23.99 -97.44
N VAL A 110 -26.59 -23.08 -97.47
CA VAL A 110 -26.56 -21.84 -96.65
C VAL A 110 -26.59 -22.14 -95.15
N SER A 111 -27.37 -23.14 -94.72
CA SER A 111 -27.47 -23.52 -93.30
C SER A 111 -26.13 -24.01 -92.73
N GLY A 112 -25.36 -24.80 -93.50
CA GLY A 112 -24.04 -25.28 -93.09
C GLY A 112 -23.00 -24.15 -92.95
N TRP A 113 -23.08 -23.14 -93.82
CA TRP A 113 -22.21 -21.95 -93.75
C TRP A 113 -22.48 -21.13 -92.47
N LEU A 114 -23.74 -20.92 -92.10
CA LEU A 114 -24.12 -20.19 -90.89
C LEU A 114 -23.64 -20.88 -89.61
N ILE A 115 -23.72 -22.21 -89.53
CA ILE A 115 -23.22 -22.99 -88.39
C ILE A 115 -21.70 -22.80 -88.22
N SER A 116 -20.95 -22.76 -89.32
CA SER A 116 -19.49 -22.55 -89.29
C SER A 116 -19.12 -21.15 -88.80
N GLN A 117 -19.91 -20.12 -89.16
CA GLN A 117 -19.75 -18.76 -88.64
C GLN A 117 -20.03 -18.66 -87.14
N GLU A 118 -20.98 -19.44 -86.61
CA GLU A 118 -21.31 -19.43 -85.19
C GLU A 118 -20.23 -20.12 -84.33
N ILE A 119 -19.54 -21.13 -84.88
CA ILE A 119 -18.37 -21.78 -84.24
C ILE A 119 -17.20 -20.80 -84.12
N LEU A 120 -16.97 -19.93 -85.11
CA LEU A 120 -15.91 -18.91 -85.07
C LEU A 120 -16.12 -17.85 -83.97
N LYS A 121 -17.36 -17.58 -83.56
CA LYS A 121 -17.67 -16.64 -82.46
C LYS A 121 -17.37 -17.18 -81.06
N GLN A 122 -17.23 -18.49 -80.90
CA GLN A 122 -16.98 -19.11 -79.59
C GLN A 122 -15.50 -19.09 -79.16
N GLY A 123 -14.58 -18.62 -80.02
CA GLY A 123 -13.15 -18.49 -79.71
C GLY A 123 -12.78 -17.12 -79.11
N VAL A 124 -12.92 -16.94 -77.80
CA VAL A 124 -12.35 -15.78 -77.06
C VAL A 124 -10.98 -16.21 -76.50
N SER A 125 -9.92 -15.44 -76.76
CA SER A 125 -8.51 -15.86 -76.61
C SER A 125 -7.97 -15.86 -75.17
N LEU A 126 -7.05 -16.78 -74.85
CA LEU A 126 -6.33 -16.91 -73.56
C LEU A 126 -5.66 -15.60 -73.10
N GLN A 127 -5.16 -14.81 -74.04
CA GLN A 127 -4.52 -13.51 -73.79
C GLN A 127 -5.46 -12.51 -73.09
N GLN A 128 -6.74 -12.47 -73.48
CA GLN A 128 -7.73 -11.58 -72.86
C GLN A 128 -8.05 -12.01 -71.43
N LEU A 129 -7.92 -13.30 -71.12
CA LEU A 129 -8.09 -13.83 -69.78
C LEU A 129 -6.88 -13.48 -68.89
N GLU A 130 -5.67 -13.57 -69.43
CA GLU A 130 -4.44 -13.17 -68.75
C GLU A 130 -4.40 -11.66 -68.49
N ASP A 131 -4.76 -10.83 -69.47
CA ASP A 131 -4.79 -9.37 -69.33
C ASP A 131 -5.81 -8.94 -68.26
N PHE A 132 -7.00 -9.55 -68.24
CA PHE A 132 -8.02 -9.30 -67.22
C PHE A 132 -7.55 -9.74 -65.83
N THR A 133 -6.84 -10.87 -65.74
CA THR A 133 -6.29 -11.38 -64.48
C THR A 133 -5.19 -10.46 -63.94
N ASN A 134 -4.29 -9.99 -64.80
CA ASN A 134 -3.25 -9.03 -64.42
C ASN A 134 -3.84 -7.70 -63.95
N GLN A 135 -4.90 -7.22 -64.63
CA GLN A 135 -5.60 -6.00 -64.23
C GLN A 135 -6.26 -6.12 -62.84
N ILE A 136 -6.78 -7.30 -62.49
CA ILE A 136 -7.31 -7.56 -61.13
C ILE A 136 -6.18 -7.50 -60.09
N TYR A 137 -5.03 -8.10 -60.36
CA TYR A 137 -3.87 -8.06 -59.45
C TYR A 137 -3.35 -6.64 -59.23
N ASP A 138 -3.23 -5.85 -60.30
CA ASP A 138 -2.80 -4.46 -60.20
C ASP A 138 -3.80 -3.60 -59.41
N ASN A 139 -5.10 -3.81 -59.63
CA ASN A 139 -6.13 -3.12 -58.86
C ASN A 139 -6.09 -3.48 -57.37
N LEU A 140 -5.89 -4.77 -57.04
CA LEU A 140 -5.75 -5.23 -55.65
C LEU A 140 -4.49 -4.64 -54.99
N ASN A 141 -3.38 -4.58 -55.72
CA ASN A 141 -2.14 -3.98 -55.23
C ASN A 141 -2.32 -2.48 -54.96
N ASN A 142 -2.93 -1.74 -55.87
CA ASN A 142 -3.22 -0.32 -55.70
C ASN A 142 -4.20 -0.04 -54.55
N ILE A 143 -5.21 -0.90 -54.35
CA ILE A 143 -6.11 -0.82 -53.19
C ILE A 143 -5.34 -1.09 -51.90
N SER A 144 -4.48 -2.12 -51.86
CA SER A 144 -3.68 -2.46 -50.68
C SER A 144 -2.75 -1.32 -50.27
N ILE A 145 -2.07 -0.69 -51.24
CA ILE A 145 -1.20 0.46 -51.00
C ILE A 145 -2.00 1.69 -50.55
N SER A 146 -3.10 2.02 -51.24
CA SER A 146 -3.90 3.22 -50.93
C SER A 146 -4.68 3.13 -49.62
N LYS A 147 -4.94 1.91 -49.13
CA LYS A 147 -5.61 1.64 -47.84
C LYS A 147 -4.65 1.22 -46.73
N GLU A 148 -3.34 1.19 -46.99
CA GLU A 148 -2.30 0.73 -46.07
C GLU A 148 -2.53 -0.71 -45.54
N TRP A 149 -3.18 -1.57 -46.32
CA TRP A 149 -3.55 -2.95 -45.97
C TRP A 149 -2.40 -3.96 -46.13
N PHE A 150 -1.14 -3.56 -45.90
CA PHE A 150 0.02 -4.43 -46.08
C PHE A 150 0.02 -5.65 -45.13
N ALA A 151 -0.67 -5.53 -44.00
CA ALA A 151 -0.71 -6.58 -42.98
C ALA A 151 -1.86 -7.58 -43.15
N GLU A 152 -2.97 -7.24 -43.83
CA GLU A 152 -4.16 -8.12 -43.90
C GLU A 152 -3.94 -9.40 -44.73
N PHE A 153 -2.90 -9.43 -45.57
CA PHE A 153 -2.50 -10.60 -46.36
C PHE A 153 -1.41 -11.46 -45.70
N ILE A 154 -0.93 -11.07 -44.52
CA ILE A 154 0.06 -11.84 -43.77
C ILE A 154 -0.68 -12.94 -42.99
N ALA A 155 -0.43 -14.19 -43.37
CA ALA A 155 -0.85 -15.37 -42.63
C ALA A 155 0.38 -16.06 -42.04
N ASP A 156 0.31 -16.45 -40.78
CA ASP A 156 1.29 -17.34 -40.15
C ASP A 156 0.61 -18.70 -39.92
N GLY A 157 0.97 -19.68 -40.75
CA GLY A 157 0.29 -20.97 -40.80
C GLY A 157 -1.18 -20.85 -41.22
N MET A 158 -2.09 -21.28 -40.34
CA MET A 158 -3.53 -21.30 -40.58
C MET A 158 -4.26 -20.01 -40.15
N GLU A 159 -3.53 -19.05 -39.59
CA GLU A 159 -4.12 -17.87 -38.96
C GLU A 159 -3.83 -16.62 -39.77
N ASN A 160 -4.87 -15.82 -40.02
CA ASN A 160 -4.73 -14.52 -40.65
C ASN A 160 -4.25 -13.45 -39.65
N GLN A 161 -3.77 -12.33 -40.16
CA GLN A 161 -3.26 -11.23 -39.34
C GLN A 161 -4.27 -10.74 -38.29
N LYS A 162 -5.58 -10.77 -38.57
CA LYS A 162 -6.61 -10.41 -37.58
C LYS A 162 -6.62 -11.40 -36.40
N GLN A 163 -6.58 -12.71 -36.67
CA GLN A 163 -6.52 -13.75 -35.65
C GLN A 163 -5.24 -13.65 -34.83
N ILE A 164 -4.10 -13.37 -35.47
CA ILE A 164 -2.81 -13.14 -34.80
C ILE A 164 -2.88 -11.89 -33.91
N ASN A 165 -3.37 -10.77 -34.44
CA ASN A 165 -3.57 -9.51 -33.72
C ASN A 165 -4.54 -9.64 -32.53
N ASP A 166 -5.51 -10.55 -32.64
CA ASP A 166 -6.48 -10.86 -31.59
C ASP A 166 -5.93 -11.76 -30.48
N LYS A 167 -4.76 -12.40 -30.71
CA LYS A 167 -3.99 -13.18 -29.73
C LYS A 167 -2.90 -12.37 -29.04
N THR A 168 -2.34 -11.36 -29.69
CA THR A 168 -1.32 -10.49 -29.10
C THR A 168 -1.94 -9.46 -28.16
N THR A 169 -1.50 -9.41 -26.90
CA THR A 169 -1.84 -8.32 -25.98
C THR A 169 -1.15 -7.04 -26.43
N GLN A 170 -1.95 -6.04 -26.80
CA GLN A 170 -1.43 -4.71 -27.16
C GLN A 170 -0.90 -4.01 -25.92
N ASN A 171 0.10 -3.16 -26.09
CA ASN A 171 0.68 -2.36 -25.03
C ASN A 171 0.56 -0.87 -25.37
N VAL A 172 0.05 -0.07 -24.45
CA VAL A 172 -0.05 1.38 -24.56
C VAL A 172 0.68 2.05 -23.40
N SER A 173 1.20 3.26 -23.61
CA SER A 173 2.06 3.92 -22.62
C SER A 173 1.32 4.42 -21.38
N ASN A 174 0.04 4.81 -21.49
CA ASN A 174 -0.74 5.41 -20.40
C ASN A 174 -2.26 5.29 -20.64
N ILE A 175 -3.05 5.74 -19.67
CA ILE A 175 -4.52 5.71 -19.71
C ILE A 175 -5.10 6.55 -20.86
N GLU A 176 -4.52 7.71 -21.18
CA GLU A 176 -5.01 8.55 -22.29
C GLU A 176 -4.87 7.82 -23.63
N SER A 177 -3.75 7.10 -23.84
CA SER A 177 -3.58 6.23 -25.01
C SER A 177 -4.54 5.04 -25.03
N LEU A 178 -4.98 4.54 -23.86
CA LEU A 178 -6.02 3.51 -23.76
C LEU A 178 -7.40 4.07 -24.16
N LYS A 179 -7.73 5.30 -23.74
CA LYS A 179 -9.00 5.97 -24.08
C LYS A 179 -9.18 6.12 -25.59
N GLU A 180 -8.11 6.51 -26.30
CA GLU A 180 -8.11 6.69 -27.75
C GLU A 180 -7.96 5.37 -28.54
N LEU A 181 -7.73 4.24 -27.86
CA LEU A 181 -7.47 2.97 -28.52
C LEU A 181 -8.74 2.46 -29.23
N ILE A 182 -8.62 2.17 -30.51
CA ILE A 182 -9.68 1.53 -31.29
C ILE A 182 -9.92 0.11 -30.74
N VAL A 183 -11.11 -0.08 -30.18
CA VAL A 183 -11.57 -1.37 -29.67
C VAL A 183 -11.82 -2.35 -30.83
N ARG A 184 -11.21 -3.53 -30.74
CA ARG A 184 -11.28 -4.62 -31.73
C ARG A 184 -12.41 -5.61 -31.44
N LYS A 185 -12.69 -5.92 -30.17
CA LYS A 185 -13.69 -6.91 -29.74
C LYS A 185 -14.05 -6.78 -28.25
N ASN A 186 -15.21 -7.31 -27.87
CA ASN A 186 -15.53 -7.57 -26.46
C ASN A 186 -14.51 -8.56 -25.86
N GLY A 187 -14.04 -8.29 -24.64
CA GLY A 187 -12.99 -9.08 -23.97
C GLY A 187 -11.56 -8.79 -24.46
N GLN A 188 -11.34 -7.74 -25.25
CA GLN A 188 -9.98 -7.34 -25.66
C GLN A 188 -9.15 -6.98 -24.43
N LYS A 189 -7.96 -7.56 -24.30
CA LYS A 189 -7.00 -7.22 -23.23
C LYS A 189 -5.89 -6.32 -23.75
N VAL A 190 -5.60 -5.27 -22.99
CA VAL A 190 -4.55 -4.30 -23.29
C VAL A 190 -3.70 -4.10 -22.05
N LEU A 191 -2.38 -4.18 -22.22
CA LEU A 191 -1.41 -3.82 -21.22
C LEU A 191 -1.19 -2.29 -21.27
N VAL A 192 -1.24 -1.64 -20.12
CA VAL A 192 -1.03 -0.20 -19.96
C VAL A 192 0.20 0.00 -19.10
N ASN A 193 1.11 0.85 -19.57
CA ASN A 193 2.35 1.21 -18.88
C ASN A 193 3.21 -0.01 -18.49
N ASN A 194 3.14 -1.10 -19.27
CA ASN A 194 3.76 -2.39 -18.93
C ASN A 194 3.38 -3.00 -17.56
N ARG A 195 2.32 -2.50 -16.90
CA ARG A 195 1.97 -2.89 -15.52
C ARG A 195 0.53 -3.38 -15.36
N TYR A 196 -0.42 -2.74 -16.06
CA TYR A 196 -1.84 -2.94 -15.80
C TYR A 196 -2.53 -3.56 -17.00
N VAL A 197 -3.32 -4.60 -16.77
CA VAL A 197 -4.14 -5.19 -17.84
C VAL A 197 -5.55 -4.63 -17.71
N TYR A 198 -6.04 -4.01 -18.77
CA TYR A 198 -7.44 -3.62 -18.91
C TYR A 198 -8.13 -4.56 -19.88
N GLU A 199 -9.34 -5.00 -19.55
CA GLU A 199 -10.20 -5.79 -20.43
C GLU A 199 -11.40 -4.97 -20.88
N TYR A 200 -11.64 -4.90 -22.18
CA TYR A 200 -12.80 -4.19 -22.71
C TYR A 200 -14.09 -4.98 -22.50
N LYS A 201 -15.12 -4.31 -22.00
CA LYS A 201 -16.50 -4.80 -21.88
C LYS A 201 -17.42 -3.94 -22.74
N SER A 202 -18.15 -4.57 -23.66
CA SER A 202 -19.11 -3.88 -24.54
C SER A 202 -20.37 -3.40 -23.81
N GLU A 203 -20.71 -4.06 -22.71
CA GLU A 203 -21.79 -3.65 -21.80
C GLU A 203 -21.18 -2.84 -20.65
N ALA A 204 -21.89 -1.82 -20.17
CA ALA A 204 -21.37 -0.93 -19.14
C ALA A 204 -21.33 -1.64 -17.78
N GLU A 205 -20.16 -2.17 -17.41
CA GLU A 205 -19.83 -2.51 -16.03
C GLU A 205 -19.33 -1.23 -15.34
N ASN A 206 -20.11 -0.67 -14.41
CA ASN A 206 -19.84 0.58 -13.69
C ASN A 206 -19.78 1.85 -14.59
N ALA A 207 -20.79 2.71 -14.49
CA ALA A 207 -20.97 3.87 -15.36
C ALA A 207 -20.06 5.08 -15.04
N ILE A 208 -19.25 5.00 -13.99
CA ILE A 208 -18.34 6.08 -13.59
C ILE A 208 -17.04 5.95 -14.40
N ASP A 209 -16.60 7.04 -15.07
CA ASP A 209 -15.27 7.10 -15.71
C ASP A 209 -14.20 7.39 -14.64
N ASP A 210 -13.41 6.38 -14.28
CA ASP A 210 -12.41 6.45 -13.22
C ASP A 210 -11.20 5.54 -13.51
N ILE A 211 -10.42 5.21 -12.47
CA ILE A 211 -9.23 4.35 -12.57
C ILE A 211 -9.59 2.89 -12.88
N TYR A 212 -10.70 2.40 -12.33
CA TYR A 212 -11.15 1.03 -12.48
C TYR A 212 -11.91 0.83 -13.80
N SER A 213 -12.77 1.77 -14.16
CA SER A 213 -13.63 1.74 -15.36
C SER A 213 -13.35 2.96 -16.23
N ILE A 214 -12.62 2.76 -17.32
CA ILE A 214 -12.25 3.84 -18.24
C ILE A 214 -13.20 3.85 -19.44
N LEU A 215 -13.80 5.00 -19.73
CA LEU A 215 -14.63 5.21 -20.91
C LEU A 215 -13.74 5.45 -22.15
N PRO A 216 -13.87 4.65 -23.22
CA PRO A 216 -13.17 4.94 -24.47
C PRO A 216 -13.70 6.21 -25.14
N ALA A 217 -12.88 6.84 -26.00
CA ALA A 217 -13.19 8.10 -26.67
C ALA A 217 -14.44 8.03 -27.56
N ASN A 218 -14.82 6.83 -28.03
CA ASN A 218 -16.06 6.63 -28.81
C ASN A 218 -17.35 6.62 -27.95
N GLY A 219 -17.22 6.66 -26.62
CA GLY A 219 -18.34 6.69 -25.68
C GLY A 219 -19.08 5.36 -25.50
N ILE A 220 -18.55 4.23 -25.99
CA ILE A 220 -19.22 2.92 -25.98
C ILE A 220 -18.40 1.92 -25.14
N GLY A 221 -19.08 1.16 -24.29
CA GLY A 221 -18.46 0.14 -23.43
C GLY A 221 -17.52 0.74 -22.39
N ARG A 222 -16.65 -0.09 -21.80
CA ARG A 222 -15.67 0.29 -20.77
C ARG A 222 -14.42 -0.57 -20.83
N TRP A 223 -13.27 0.01 -20.51
CA TRP A 223 -12.05 -0.71 -20.16
C TRP A 223 -12.02 -0.95 -18.66
N ILE A 224 -12.07 -2.22 -18.25
CA ILE A 224 -12.13 -2.63 -16.85
C ILE A 224 -10.76 -3.13 -16.40
N LEU A 225 -10.21 -2.50 -15.35
CA LEU A 225 -8.94 -2.90 -14.76
C LEU A 225 -9.04 -4.33 -14.21
N GLN A 226 -8.13 -5.18 -14.66
CA GLN A 226 -7.96 -6.53 -14.12
C GLN A 226 -7.06 -6.46 -12.88
N LYS A 227 -7.29 -7.35 -11.91
CA LYS A 227 -6.56 -7.39 -10.64
C LYS A 227 -5.03 -7.32 -10.88
N PRO A 228 -4.37 -6.22 -10.48
CA PRO A 228 -2.93 -6.07 -10.66
C PRO A 228 -2.16 -6.78 -9.55
N VAL A 229 -0.82 -6.70 -9.59
CA VAL A 229 0.03 -7.16 -8.47
C VAL A 229 0.06 -6.09 -7.38
N ASN A 230 0.26 -4.83 -7.75
CA ASN A 230 0.29 -3.65 -6.89
C ASN A 230 -0.34 -2.46 -7.64
N LEU A 231 -0.78 -1.42 -6.93
CA LEU A 231 -1.17 -0.14 -7.52
C LEU A 231 -0.17 0.95 -7.12
N PHE A 232 0.41 1.64 -8.11
CA PHE A 232 1.39 2.72 -7.90
C PHE A 232 0.68 4.07 -8.00
N ALA A 233 0.93 4.96 -7.04
CA ALA A 233 0.29 6.27 -7.01
C ALA A 233 0.64 7.12 -8.25
N SER A 234 1.90 7.12 -8.68
CA SER A 234 2.40 7.95 -9.78
C SER A 234 1.78 7.61 -11.15
N ASP A 235 1.23 6.41 -11.32
CA ASP A 235 0.59 5.99 -12.57
C ASP A 235 -0.81 6.61 -12.74
N PHE A 236 -1.41 7.14 -11.67
CA PHE A 236 -2.77 7.68 -11.64
C PHE A 236 -2.85 9.12 -11.10
N CYS A 237 -1.83 9.58 -10.37
CA CYS A 237 -1.77 10.89 -9.71
C CYS A 237 -0.60 11.71 -10.25
N LEU A 238 -0.73 13.04 -10.23
CA LEU A 238 0.37 13.95 -10.59
C LEU A 238 1.30 14.17 -9.40
N THR A 239 2.60 13.97 -9.58
CA THR A 239 3.60 14.24 -8.53
C THR A 239 3.66 15.72 -8.14
N SER A 240 4.28 16.05 -7.00
CA SER A 240 4.45 17.43 -6.54
C SER A 240 5.27 18.30 -7.51
N ILE A 241 6.12 17.67 -8.35
CA ILE A 241 6.86 18.35 -9.43
C ILE A 241 5.90 18.70 -10.59
N GLN A 242 4.93 17.84 -10.87
CA GLN A 242 3.98 18.01 -11.98
C GLN A 242 2.79 18.91 -11.63
N SER A 243 2.39 18.97 -10.36
CA SER A 243 1.23 19.75 -9.91
C SER A 243 1.39 20.24 -8.47
N ALA A 244 1.10 21.53 -8.25
CA ALA A 244 0.95 22.11 -6.92
C ALA A 244 -0.43 21.85 -6.30
N LEU A 245 -1.39 21.34 -7.08
CA LEU A 245 -2.75 21.04 -6.63
C LEU A 245 -2.82 19.69 -5.91
N SER A 246 -3.71 19.60 -4.93
CA SER A 246 -3.94 18.38 -4.15
C SER A 246 -4.29 17.19 -5.03
N GLN A 247 -3.67 16.05 -4.75
CA GLN A 247 -4.00 14.75 -5.37
C GLN A 247 -4.83 13.85 -4.45
N SER A 248 -5.22 14.31 -3.26
CA SER A 248 -5.79 13.46 -2.22
C SER A 248 -7.00 12.63 -2.68
N VAL A 249 -7.91 13.21 -3.47
CA VAL A 249 -9.09 12.49 -3.98
C VAL A 249 -8.67 11.30 -4.85
N LYS A 250 -7.74 11.51 -5.79
CA LYS A 250 -7.24 10.43 -6.66
C LYS A 250 -6.42 9.42 -5.87
N LEU A 251 -5.57 9.86 -4.94
CA LEU A 251 -4.82 8.98 -4.05
C LEU A 251 -5.76 8.06 -3.25
N GLN A 252 -6.86 8.62 -2.72
CA GLN A 252 -7.86 7.85 -2.01
C GLN A 252 -8.54 6.82 -2.92
N MET A 253 -8.88 7.19 -4.16
CA MET A 253 -9.46 6.25 -5.14
C MET A 253 -8.51 5.09 -5.45
N VAL A 254 -7.22 5.35 -5.65
CA VAL A 254 -6.21 4.30 -5.88
C VAL A 254 -6.11 3.38 -4.66
N ASN A 255 -6.10 3.95 -3.45
CA ASN A 255 -6.03 3.17 -2.22
C ASN A 255 -7.27 2.28 -2.03
N ASP A 256 -8.47 2.85 -2.19
CA ASP A 256 -9.73 2.11 -2.06
C ASP A 256 -9.80 0.97 -3.10
N LEU A 257 -9.28 1.19 -4.31
CA LEU A 257 -9.16 0.16 -5.33
C LEU A 257 -8.17 -0.93 -4.93
N SER A 258 -7.03 -0.59 -4.30
CA SER A 258 -6.04 -1.57 -3.82
C SER A 258 -6.63 -2.53 -2.79
N VAL A 259 -7.48 -2.00 -1.89
CA VAL A 259 -8.18 -2.78 -0.86
C VAL A 259 -9.20 -3.70 -1.53
N SER A 260 -9.97 -3.19 -2.50
CA SER A 260 -10.96 -4.00 -3.21
C SER A 260 -10.34 -5.19 -3.96
N PHE A 261 -9.14 -5.01 -4.53
CA PHE A 261 -8.38 -6.09 -5.17
C PHE A 261 -7.59 -6.95 -4.17
N ASN A 262 -7.46 -6.55 -2.91
CA ASN A 262 -6.56 -7.13 -1.92
C ASN A 262 -5.11 -7.19 -2.46
N VAL A 263 -4.57 -6.03 -2.79
CA VAL A 263 -3.20 -5.82 -3.31
C VAL A 263 -2.56 -4.61 -2.64
N PRO A 264 -1.22 -4.52 -2.56
CA PRO A 264 -0.55 -3.37 -1.99
C PRO A 264 -0.78 -2.06 -2.76
N PHE A 265 -0.96 -0.96 -2.02
CA PHE A 265 -0.87 0.40 -2.53
C PHE A 265 0.54 0.94 -2.32
N ILE A 266 1.16 1.40 -3.41
CA ILE A 266 2.54 1.88 -3.42
C ILE A 266 2.57 3.39 -3.65
N VAL A 267 3.03 4.13 -2.65
CA VAL A 267 3.32 5.57 -2.77
C VAL A 267 4.76 5.72 -3.23
N ASP A 268 4.95 5.98 -4.52
CA ASP A 268 6.23 5.87 -5.20
C ASP A 268 6.91 7.20 -5.55
N ASP A 269 6.26 8.32 -5.25
CA ASP A 269 6.79 9.68 -5.42
C ASP A 269 6.18 10.64 -4.38
N GLU A 270 6.57 11.91 -4.42
CA GLU A 270 5.97 12.95 -3.58
C GLU A 270 4.66 13.46 -4.20
N PHE A 271 3.61 13.56 -3.38
CA PHE A 271 2.31 14.09 -3.78
C PHE A 271 1.86 15.21 -2.84
N MET A 272 1.36 16.29 -3.44
CA MET A 272 0.70 17.36 -2.69
C MET A 272 -0.66 16.86 -2.20
N VAL A 273 -0.94 17.02 -0.91
CA VAL A 273 -2.20 16.60 -0.29
C VAL A 273 -2.90 17.77 0.41
N ALA A 274 -4.22 17.73 0.39
CA ALA A 274 -5.11 18.60 1.15
C ALA A 274 -6.35 17.80 1.57
N PRO A 275 -7.20 18.32 2.46
CA PRO A 275 -8.37 17.58 2.91
C PRO A 275 -9.30 17.11 1.78
N VAL A 276 -9.77 15.86 1.87
CA VAL A 276 -10.84 15.29 1.02
C VAL A 276 -12.24 15.52 1.59
N GLU A 277 -12.33 15.88 2.87
CA GLU A 277 -13.56 16.27 3.54
C GLU A 277 -13.33 17.46 4.48
N SER A 278 -14.41 18.16 4.83
CA SER A 278 -14.36 19.43 5.58
C SER A 278 -14.56 19.31 7.09
N ASN A 279 -15.01 18.18 7.63
CA ASN A 279 -15.39 18.09 9.04
C ASN A 279 -14.18 17.99 9.98
N HIS A 280 -13.13 17.25 9.58
CA HIS A 280 -11.88 17.09 10.35
C HIS A 280 -10.62 17.35 9.52
N ASN A 281 -10.80 17.91 8.31
CA ASN A 281 -9.72 18.20 7.37
C ASN A 281 -8.78 17.01 7.14
N ILE A 282 -9.36 15.85 6.79
CA ILE A 282 -8.61 14.61 6.58
C ILE A 282 -8.07 14.57 5.16
N CYS A 283 -6.76 14.41 5.00
CA CYS A 283 -6.13 14.36 3.69
C CYS A 283 -6.16 12.96 3.06
N PHE A 284 -5.95 11.91 3.85
CA PHE A 284 -5.94 10.54 3.34
C PHE A 284 -6.38 9.54 4.42
N TYR A 285 -7.32 8.66 4.08
CA TYR A 285 -7.78 7.56 4.92
C TYR A 285 -7.07 6.26 4.61
N VAL A 286 -6.53 5.63 5.66
CA VAL A 286 -6.21 4.20 5.64
C VAL A 286 -7.51 3.41 5.82
N ARG A 287 -7.59 2.22 5.21
CA ARG A 287 -8.77 1.33 5.28
C ARG A 287 -8.46 0.04 6.04
N SER A 288 -9.50 -0.72 6.38
CA SER A 288 -9.31 -2.09 6.86
C SER A 288 -8.72 -2.99 5.76
N ASN A 289 -7.88 -3.96 6.13
CA ASN A 289 -7.18 -4.88 5.22
C ASN A 289 -6.28 -4.16 4.20
N ASN A 290 -5.66 -3.06 4.61
CA ASN A 290 -4.92 -2.19 3.72
C ASN A 290 -3.41 -2.35 3.93
N ASP A 291 -2.69 -2.77 2.88
CA ASP A 291 -1.23 -2.78 2.80
C ASP A 291 -0.74 -1.56 2.02
N ILE A 292 -0.16 -0.58 2.71
CA ILE A 292 0.41 0.64 2.09
C ILE A 292 1.93 0.60 2.25
N THR A 293 2.67 0.85 1.17
CA THR A 293 4.14 0.95 1.19
C THR A 293 4.59 2.22 0.50
N PHE A 294 5.41 3.01 1.18
CA PHE A 294 6.08 4.15 0.61
C PHE A 294 7.47 3.73 0.13
N THR A 295 7.83 4.12 -1.09
CA THR A 295 9.20 3.97 -1.57
C THR A 295 10.09 5.06 -0.94
N PRO A 296 11.42 5.03 -1.11
CA PRO A 296 12.29 6.12 -0.64
C PRO A 296 11.94 7.50 -1.20
N LYS A 297 11.23 7.58 -2.33
CA LYS A 297 10.71 8.85 -2.90
C LYS A 297 9.28 9.15 -2.49
N GLY A 298 8.54 8.17 -1.97
CA GLY A 298 7.16 8.30 -1.55
C GLY A 298 7.03 9.32 -0.43
N ASN A 299 6.21 10.35 -0.60
CA ASN A 299 5.93 11.34 0.44
C ASN A 299 4.53 11.95 0.27
N PHE A 300 3.82 12.14 1.38
CA PHE A 300 2.64 13.00 1.42
C PHE A 300 3.01 14.34 2.02
N LYS A 301 2.90 15.39 1.21
CA LYS A 301 3.24 16.76 1.60
C LYS A 301 1.99 17.61 1.62
N ILE A 302 1.58 18.06 2.81
CA ILE A 302 0.39 18.91 2.90
C ILE A 302 0.65 20.26 2.24
N ILE A 303 -0.36 20.79 1.54
CA ILE A 303 -0.34 22.14 1.00
C ILE A 303 -0.41 23.13 2.17
N PRO A 304 0.42 24.20 2.19
CA PRO A 304 0.32 25.26 3.19
C PRO A 304 -1.11 25.77 3.34
N ASN A 305 -1.60 25.82 4.58
CA ASN A 305 -3.00 26.14 4.89
C ASN A 305 -3.09 26.93 6.20
N ASP A 306 -4.30 27.35 6.57
CA ASP A 306 -4.63 28.04 7.83
C ASP A 306 -5.59 27.21 8.71
N PHE A 307 -5.64 25.89 8.50
CA PHE A 307 -6.56 25.02 9.24
C PHE A 307 -6.13 24.87 10.70
N THR A 308 -7.09 24.99 11.61
CA THR A 308 -6.87 24.79 13.05
C THR A 308 -6.74 23.31 13.46
N THR A 309 -7.16 22.40 12.57
CA THR A 309 -7.07 20.95 12.71
C THR A 309 -6.93 20.31 11.33
N TYR A 310 -6.12 19.26 11.22
CA TYR A 310 -6.03 18.39 10.04
C TYR A 310 -5.37 17.05 10.40
N SER A 311 -5.52 16.06 9.51
CA SER A 311 -4.80 14.79 9.60
C SER A 311 -4.27 14.40 8.24
N ILE A 312 -2.95 14.29 8.08
CA ILE A 312 -2.36 13.92 6.79
C ILE A 312 -2.64 12.44 6.48
N LEU A 313 -2.19 11.54 7.36
CA LEU A 313 -2.50 10.12 7.30
C LEU A 313 -3.44 9.75 8.45
N HIS A 314 -4.70 9.47 8.12
CA HIS A 314 -5.76 9.25 9.08
C HIS A 314 -6.16 7.78 9.15
N ILE A 315 -6.12 7.22 10.35
CA ILE A 315 -6.46 5.83 10.66
C ILE A 315 -7.54 5.87 11.73
N GLU A 316 -8.79 5.60 11.38
CA GLU A 316 -9.90 5.67 12.33
C GLU A 316 -10.86 4.50 12.15
N ASN A 317 -11.18 3.79 13.24
CA ASN A 317 -12.22 2.76 13.29
C ASN A 317 -12.10 1.69 12.19
N ILE A 318 -10.87 1.24 11.95
CA ILE A 318 -10.52 0.19 10.98
C ILE A 318 -9.74 -0.93 11.66
N GLU A 319 -9.59 -2.06 10.97
CA GLU A 319 -8.81 -3.19 11.47
C GLU A 319 -7.91 -3.82 10.41
N ASN A 320 -6.82 -4.44 10.87
CA ASN A 320 -5.88 -5.20 10.04
C ASN A 320 -5.26 -4.36 8.93
N TYR A 321 -4.34 -3.46 9.28
CA TYR A 321 -3.68 -2.59 8.31
C TYR A 321 -2.18 -2.52 8.55
N LYS A 322 -1.45 -2.22 7.47
CA LYS A 322 -0.01 -2.10 7.45
C LYS A 322 0.39 -0.84 6.69
N VAL A 323 1.22 0.00 7.30
CA VAL A 323 1.79 1.18 6.65
C VAL A 323 3.30 1.13 6.78
N LEU A 324 3.99 0.93 5.66
CA LEU A 324 5.43 0.74 5.60
C LEU A 324 6.13 1.98 5.07
N PHE A 325 7.14 2.42 5.81
CA PHE A 325 8.03 3.54 5.50
C PHE A 325 7.32 4.87 5.20
N PRO A 326 6.15 5.20 5.80
CA PRO A 326 5.43 6.40 5.40
C PRO A 326 6.27 7.64 5.63
N GLN A 327 6.41 8.46 4.60
CA GLN A 327 7.03 9.78 4.71
C GLN A 327 5.94 10.84 4.63
N ILE A 328 5.93 11.72 5.62
CA ILE A 328 4.89 12.73 5.78
C ILE A 328 5.56 14.05 6.09
N THR A 329 5.19 15.07 5.33
CA THR A 329 5.68 16.45 5.48
C THR A 329 4.50 17.36 5.78
N GLY A 330 4.47 17.89 6.99
CA GLY A 330 3.53 18.94 7.38
C GLY A 330 3.93 20.32 6.87
N ASP A 331 3.16 21.32 7.25
CA ASP A 331 3.33 22.72 6.83
C ASP A 331 3.80 23.66 7.94
N ARG A 332 4.31 23.18 9.08
CA ARG A 332 4.66 24.00 10.26
C ARG A 332 5.33 25.33 9.94
N ASP A 333 6.41 25.30 9.14
CA ASP A 333 7.21 26.49 8.83
C ASP A 333 6.57 27.41 7.78
N GLN A 334 5.51 26.93 7.11
CA GLN A 334 4.79 27.60 6.03
C GLN A 334 3.30 27.79 6.34
N HIS A 335 2.87 27.44 7.56
CA HIS A 335 1.48 27.48 7.97
C HIS A 335 0.99 28.94 7.92
N LEU A 336 -0.18 29.14 7.32
CA LEU A 336 -0.74 30.46 7.05
C LEU A 336 -1.59 30.99 8.21
N GLY A 337 -2.05 30.07 9.08
CA GLY A 337 -2.81 30.38 10.29
C GLY A 337 -1.94 30.67 11.51
N THR A 338 -2.57 31.14 12.58
CA THR A 338 -1.93 31.34 13.90
C THR A 338 -2.70 30.66 15.03
N GLU A 339 -3.78 29.95 14.70
CA GLU A 339 -4.70 29.31 15.64
C GLU A 339 -4.72 27.79 15.45
N GLY A 340 -5.31 27.09 16.41
CA GLY A 340 -5.36 25.63 16.41
C GLY A 340 -4.04 24.97 16.80
N GLU A 341 -4.14 23.69 17.14
CA GLU A 341 -3.00 22.89 17.63
C GLU A 341 -3.05 21.43 17.17
N TRP A 342 -4.06 21.06 16.36
CA TRP A 342 -4.39 19.69 16.01
C TRP A 342 -4.06 19.37 14.53
N GLY A 343 -2.90 19.81 14.05
CA GLY A 343 -2.40 19.47 12.71
C GLY A 343 -1.51 18.23 12.73
N TYR A 344 -2.11 17.05 12.54
CA TYR A 344 -1.44 15.76 12.73
C TYR A 344 -0.76 15.23 11.47
N GLY A 345 0.45 14.68 11.63
CA GLY A 345 1.10 13.87 10.60
C GLY A 345 0.40 12.53 10.42
N ILE A 346 0.44 11.68 11.46
CA ILE A 346 -0.29 10.41 11.54
C ILE A 346 -1.25 10.47 12.72
N ALA A 347 -2.53 10.23 12.50
CA ALA A 347 -3.51 10.11 13.58
C ALA A 347 -4.13 8.71 13.56
N ASN A 348 -4.07 8.02 14.70
CA ASN A 348 -4.58 6.67 14.89
C ASN A 348 -5.63 6.63 16.01
N TYR A 349 -6.88 6.48 15.58
CA TYR A 349 -8.08 6.55 16.40
C TYR A 349 -8.81 5.20 16.43
N GLN A 350 -9.05 4.67 17.64
CA GLN A 350 -9.84 3.45 17.92
C GLN A 350 -9.74 2.31 16.88
N SER A 351 -8.55 2.10 16.30
CA SER A 351 -8.29 1.08 15.28
C SER A 351 -7.71 -0.19 15.89
N LYS A 352 -7.67 -1.29 15.13
CA LYS A 352 -7.24 -2.60 15.65
C LYS A 352 -6.22 -3.29 14.74
N LYS A 353 -5.26 -4.01 15.34
CA LYS A 353 -4.28 -4.85 14.60
C LYS A 353 -3.50 -4.04 13.54
N GLY A 354 -2.93 -2.93 13.97
CA GLY A 354 -2.21 -2.00 13.11
C GLY A 354 -0.70 -2.17 13.19
N TYR A 355 0.00 -2.17 12.06
CA TYR A 355 1.46 -2.16 12.01
C TYR A 355 1.99 -0.99 11.16
N ILE A 356 2.68 -0.05 11.82
CA ILE A 356 3.31 1.10 11.17
C ILE A 356 4.82 0.96 11.34
N TYR A 357 5.56 0.82 10.24
CA TYR A 357 7.00 0.54 10.27
C TYR A 357 7.80 1.70 9.68
N ARG A 358 8.77 2.19 10.44
CA ARG A 358 9.69 3.29 10.08
C ARG A 358 8.98 4.52 9.48
N PRO A 359 7.93 5.06 10.13
CA PRO A 359 7.38 6.33 9.68
C PRO A 359 8.39 7.45 9.87
N LYS A 360 8.50 8.35 8.88
CA LYS A 360 9.26 9.60 8.96
C LYS A 360 8.28 10.76 8.84
N VAL A 361 8.03 11.46 9.94
CA VAL A 361 7.10 12.59 10.01
C VAL A 361 7.89 13.85 10.30
N VAL A 362 7.74 14.88 9.47
CA VAL A 362 8.50 16.12 9.60
C VAL A 362 7.61 17.36 9.53
N ASN A 363 7.94 18.39 10.31
CA ASN A 363 7.38 19.74 10.23
C ASN A 363 5.84 19.78 10.32
N THR A 364 5.22 19.03 11.23
CA THR A 364 3.76 19.07 11.46
C THR A 364 3.34 20.32 12.26
N TRP A 365 2.18 20.91 11.95
CA TRP A 365 1.66 22.07 12.68
C TRP A 365 1.33 21.72 14.15
N GLY A 366 0.71 20.56 14.36
CA GLY A 366 0.45 19.97 15.68
C GLY A 366 1.37 18.77 15.91
N ASP A 367 0.77 17.65 16.29
CA ASP A 367 1.53 16.45 16.68
C ASP A 367 2.07 15.68 15.48
N GLY A 368 3.26 15.07 15.63
CA GLY A 368 3.81 14.20 14.60
C GLY A 368 2.99 12.92 14.44
N ILE A 369 2.88 12.16 15.52
CA ILE A 369 2.09 10.93 15.59
C ILE A 369 1.16 11.01 16.80
N TYR A 370 -0.14 10.89 16.57
CA TYR A 370 -1.16 10.80 17.61
C TYR A 370 -1.76 9.39 17.65
N VAL A 371 -1.80 8.78 18.83
CA VAL A 371 -2.49 7.50 19.08
C VAL A 371 -3.47 7.69 20.23
N GLY A 372 -4.75 7.49 19.96
CA GLY A 372 -5.75 7.82 20.94
C GLY A 372 -7.17 7.49 20.53
N ARG A 373 -8.10 8.12 21.24
CA ARG A 373 -9.54 7.99 21.00
C ARG A 373 -10.03 9.30 20.42
N ARG A 374 -11.03 9.24 19.56
CA ARG A 374 -11.69 10.46 19.11
C ARG A 374 -12.32 11.19 20.29
N TRP A 375 -12.12 12.51 20.33
CA TRP A 375 -12.75 13.35 21.34
C TRP A 375 -14.28 13.24 21.25
N GLY A 376 -14.94 13.12 22.41
CA GLY A 376 -16.40 13.03 22.48
C GLY A 376 -17.00 11.65 22.17
N LEU A 377 -16.18 10.60 22.07
CA LEU A 377 -16.68 9.25 21.80
C LEU A 377 -17.51 8.73 22.99
N ILE A 378 -18.72 8.22 22.70
CA ILE A 378 -19.65 7.69 23.71
C ILE A 378 -19.38 6.22 24.07
N THR A 379 -18.64 5.50 23.22
CA THR A 379 -18.24 4.11 23.47
C THR A 379 -16.89 4.07 24.17
N ASP A 380 -16.51 2.92 24.73
CA ASP A 380 -15.18 2.71 25.35
C ASP A 380 -14.11 2.20 24.34
N ASP A 381 -14.34 2.40 23.03
CA ASP A 381 -13.41 1.94 21.98
C ASP A 381 -12.09 2.70 21.98
N THR A 382 -10.98 1.96 21.96
CA THR A 382 -9.61 2.45 22.05
C THR A 382 -8.71 1.74 21.02
N PRO A 383 -7.60 2.35 20.55
CA PRO A 383 -6.64 1.65 19.71
C PRO A 383 -6.17 0.35 20.39
N THR A 384 -6.25 -0.78 19.68
CA THR A 384 -5.93 -2.09 20.25
C THR A 384 -4.99 -2.88 19.35
N ASP A 385 -3.95 -3.50 19.92
CA ASP A 385 -2.95 -4.26 19.15
C ASP A 385 -2.28 -3.41 18.06
N ILE A 386 -1.75 -2.26 18.45
CA ILE A 386 -1.08 -1.32 17.54
C ILE A 386 0.42 -1.38 17.79
N THR A 387 1.21 -1.54 16.73
CA THR A 387 2.66 -1.44 16.80
C THR A 387 3.17 -0.38 15.85
N ILE A 388 3.90 0.59 16.39
CA ILE A 388 4.62 1.63 15.66
C ILE A 388 6.10 1.42 15.93
N SER A 389 6.84 0.94 14.93
CA SER A 389 8.23 0.54 15.11
C SER A 389 9.18 1.47 14.36
N GLU A 390 10.23 1.89 15.04
CA GLU A 390 11.29 2.79 14.56
C GLU A 390 10.78 4.14 14.00
N PRO A 391 9.79 4.83 14.63
CA PRO A 391 9.32 6.11 14.12
C PRO A 391 10.38 7.20 14.27
N THR A 392 10.50 8.06 13.26
CA THR A 392 11.31 9.29 13.27
C THR A 392 10.38 10.50 13.15
N VAL A 393 10.32 11.34 14.19
CA VAL A 393 9.53 12.58 14.18
C VAL A 393 10.44 13.78 14.35
N LEU A 394 10.42 14.69 13.39
CA LEU A 394 11.30 15.87 13.36
C LEU A 394 10.48 17.16 13.33
N ASN A 395 10.77 18.06 14.25
CA ASN A 395 10.22 19.42 14.30
C ASN A 395 8.69 19.46 14.31
N ALA A 396 8.03 18.64 15.13
CA ALA A 396 6.59 18.81 15.36
C ALA A 396 6.29 20.14 16.07
N GLY A 397 5.14 20.75 15.75
CA GLY A 397 4.73 22.06 16.28
C GLY A 397 4.06 22.01 17.64
N ARG A 398 3.53 20.84 18.06
CA ARG A 398 3.03 20.59 19.42
C ARG A 398 3.74 19.41 20.08
N ASN A 399 3.37 18.17 19.79
CA ASN A 399 4.06 17.00 20.36
C ASN A 399 4.73 16.14 19.28
N GLY A 400 5.85 15.50 19.59
CA GLY A 400 6.45 14.54 18.67
C GLY A 400 5.56 13.31 18.51
N ILE A 401 5.32 12.60 19.62
CA ILE A 401 4.41 11.47 19.68
C ILE A 401 3.48 11.62 20.88
N SER A 402 2.17 11.56 20.65
CA SER A 402 1.14 11.59 21.68
C SER A 402 0.46 10.23 21.81
N LEU A 403 0.36 9.70 23.04
CA LEU A 403 -0.38 8.49 23.38
C LEU A 403 -1.44 8.82 24.45
N SER A 404 -2.69 8.94 24.03
CA SER A 404 -3.80 9.32 24.92
C SER A 404 -4.67 8.13 25.32
N ALA A 405 -4.73 7.05 24.53
CA ALA A 405 -5.35 5.80 24.98
C ALA A 405 -4.91 4.61 24.15
N GLY A 406 -5.05 3.42 24.71
CA GLY A 406 -4.75 2.20 24.00
C GLY A 406 -4.83 0.95 24.87
N THR A 407 -4.97 -0.20 24.22
CA THR A 407 -4.73 -1.52 24.82
C THR A 407 -3.70 -2.26 23.97
N ARG A 408 -2.56 -2.67 24.54
CA ARG A 408 -1.45 -3.31 23.81
C ARG A 408 -0.95 -2.44 22.64
N VAL A 409 -0.62 -1.19 22.95
CA VAL A 409 0.04 -0.27 22.02
C VAL A 409 1.55 -0.28 22.27
N ASN A 410 2.30 -0.63 21.23
CA ASN A 410 3.76 -0.73 21.27
C ASN A 410 4.38 0.37 20.40
N ILE A 411 5.18 1.26 20.99
CA ILE A 411 5.98 2.26 20.27
C ILE A 411 7.46 1.92 20.48
N LEU A 412 8.11 1.36 19.46
CA LEU A 412 9.41 0.75 19.59
C LEU A 412 10.48 1.63 18.94
N LEU A 413 11.57 1.92 19.66
CA LEU A 413 12.72 2.68 19.17
C LEU A 413 12.35 4.03 18.52
N PRO A 414 11.48 4.87 19.12
CA PRO A 414 11.17 6.16 18.54
C PRO A 414 12.36 7.12 18.65
N TYR A 415 12.61 7.88 17.58
CA TYR A 415 13.51 9.03 17.56
C TYR A 415 12.70 10.30 17.35
N VAL A 416 12.74 11.21 18.33
CA VAL A 416 12.03 12.49 18.27
C VAL A 416 13.04 13.63 18.42
N TYR A 417 12.95 14.62 17.53
CA TYR A 417 13.86 15.77 17.53
C TYR A 417 13.13 17.10 17.34
N GLY A 418 13.50 18.12 18.11
CA GLY A 418 13.21 19.52 17.77
C GLY A 418 11.75 19.95 17.92
N THR A 419 10.94 19.22 18.70
CA THR A 419 9.55 19.60 18.97
C THR A 419 9.48 20.94 19.72
N LYS A 420 8.73 21.90 19.17
CA LYS A 420 8.57 23.27 19.69
C LYS A 420 7.40 24.00 19.02
N GLY A 421 6.67 24.85 19.74
CA GLY A 421 5.58 25.67 19.22
C GLY A 421 4.48 25.86 20.26
N LYS A 422 3.45 25.02 20.21
CA LYS A 422 2.29 25.04 21.10
C LYS A 422 2.47 24.06 22.25
N ALA A 423 2.11 24.49 23.47
CA ALA A 423 2.16 23.65 24.66
C ALA A 423 1.38 22.32 24.47
N PRO A 424 1.90 21.19 24.98
CA PRO A 424 3.02 21.11 25.91
C PRO A 424 4.42 21.13 25.27
N GLU A 425 4.54 21.07 23.94
CA GLU A 425 5.85 21.08 23.25
C GLU A 425 6.72 19.84 23.55
N ALA A 426 6.10 18.67 23.75
CA ALA A 426 6.77 17.47 24.23
C ALA A 426 7.34 16.59 23.13
N GLY A 427 8.51 15.98 23.39
CA GLY A 427 9.03 14.93 22.52
C GLY A 427 8.08 13.73 22.48
N ILE A 428 7.79 13.17 23.66
CA ILE A 428 6.76 12.15 23.84
C ILE A 428 5.79 12.64 24.91
N ASP A 429 4.50 12.61 24.62
CA ASP A 429 3.42 13.02 25.49
C ASP A 429 2.46 11.87 25.76
N ILE A 430 2.35 11.45 27.03
CA ILE A 430 1.37 10.47 27.47
C ILE A 430 0.27 11.22 28.19
N GLU A 431 -0.76 11.65 27.47
CA GLU A 431 -1.83 12.50 28.00
C GLU A 431 -3.19 11.85 27.73
N PRO A 432 -3.67 10.95 28.61
CA PRO A 432 -5.00 10.42 28.47
C PRO A 432 -6.07 11.50 28.60
N GLU A 433 -6.85 11.65 27.54
CA GLU A 433 -7.88 12.68 27.41
C GLU A 433 -9.25 12.09 27.73
N ALA A 434 -10.13 12.85 28.39
CA ALA A 434 -11.51 12.43 28.55
C ALA A 434 -12.45 13.63 28.60
N ALA A 435 -13.50 13.58 27.79
CA ALA A 435 -14.61 14.52 27.91
C ALA A 435 -15.42 14.25 29.19
N ASP A 436 -16.01 15.31 29.73
CA ASP A 436 -16.88 15.22 30.90
C ASP A 436 -18.12 14.37 30.60
N GLY A 437 -18.47 13.48 31.53
CA GLY A 437 -19.64 12.59 31.40
C GLY A 437 -19.51 11.44 30.39
N LEU A 438 -18.37 11.32 29.69
CA LEU A 438 -18.11 10.26 28.70
C LEU A 438 -17.09 9.23 29.22
N PRO A 439 -17.00 8.04 28.58
CA PRO A 439 -15.99 7.04 28.91
C PRO A 439 -14.58 7.64 28.96
N LYS A 440 -13.82 7.20 29.96
CA LYS A 440 -12.49 7.75 30.26
C LYS A 440 -11.42 7.02 29.45
N SER A 441 -10.42 7.76 28.98
CA SER A 441 -9.26 7.13 28.32
C SER A 441 -8.48 6.28 29.31
N HIS A 442 -8.10 5.10 28.84
CA HIS A 442 -7.30 4.15 29.59
C HIS A 442 -6.12 3.69 28.74
N LEU A 443 -5.03 3.34 29.43
CA LEU A 443 -3.85 2.73 28.84
C LEU A 443 -3.69 1.37 29.51
N ARG A 444 -3.73 0.29 28.72
CA ARG A 444 -3.59 -1.09 29.20
C ARG A 444 -2.49 -1.79 28.44
N ASP A 445 -1.56 -2.42 29.15
CA ASP A 445 -0.42 -3.15 28.57
C ASP A 445 0.32 -2.37 27.45
N CYS A 446 0.56 -1.06 27.63
CA CYS A 446 1.23 -0.24 26.62
C CYS A 446 2.74 -0.21 26.84
N ILE A 447 3.55 -0.30 25.78
CA ILE A 447 5.01 -0.33 25.85
C ILE A 447 5.62 0.74 24.97
N ILE A 448 6.55 1.52 25.51
CA ILE A 448 7.43 2.41 24.75
C ILE A 448 8.87 1.95 24.96
N SER A 449 9.50 1.38 23.94
CA SER A 449 10.83 0.77 24.10
C SER A 449 11.96 1.66 23.59
N SER A 450 12.93 1.93 24.47
CA SER A 450 14.18 2.64 24.17
C SER A 450 14.02 3.93 23.33
N PRO A 451 13.15 4.87 23.75
CA PRO A 451 12.97 6.13 23.03
C PRO A 451 14.22 7.01 23.10
N THR A 452 14.50 7.74 22.02
CA THR A 452 15.50 8.82 22.00
C THR A 452 14.80 10.13 21.69
N ILE A 453 14.87 11.07 22.62
CA ILE A 453 14.23 12.39 22.55
C ILE A 453 15.33 13.44 22.62
N GLU A 454 15.46 14.26 21.59
CA GLU A 454 16.55 15.23 21.49
C GLU A 454 16.05 16.64 21.16
N SER A 455 16.66 17.66 21.78
CA SER A 455 16.46 19.08 21.44
C SER A 455 14.99 19.56 21.47
N CYS A 456 14.11 18.89 22.20
CA CYS A 456 12.72 19.29 22.37
C CYS A 456 12.58 20.30 23.53
N LYS A 457 11.46 21.03 23.59
CA LYS A 457 11.15 21.87 24.76
C LYS A 457 10.95 21.00 26.00
N LEU A 458 9.94 20.12 25.96
CA LEU A 458 9.77 19.05 26.95
C LEU A 458 10.31 17.73 26.38
N GLY A 459 10.99 16.94 27.21
CA GLY A 459 11.47 15.61 26.83
C GLY A 459 10.34 14.59 26.81
N LEU A 460 10.16 13.91 27.94
CA LEU A 460 9.05 12.99 28.18
C LEU A 460 8.03 13.64 29.11
N VAL A 461 6.77 13.66 28.69
CA VAL A 461 5.62 14.09 29.48
C VAL A 461 4.71 12.89 29.71
N CYS A 462 4.26 12.73 30.95
CA CYS A 462 3.21 11.79 31.33
C CYS A 462 2.21 12.54 32.20
N TYR A 463 0.97 12.65 31.76
CA TYR A 463 -0.07 13.48 32.34
C TYR A 463 -1.36 12.65 32.53
N PHE A 464 -1.47 11.96 33.67
CA PHE A 464 -2.55 11.01 33.98
C PHE A 464 -3.64 11.65 34.84
N PHE A 465 -4.56 12.42 34.26
CA PHE A 465 -5.56 13.23 35.02
C PHE A 465 -7.01 12.76 35.03
N PRO A 466 -7.57 12.11 33.99
CA PRO A 466 -8.95 11.66 34.04
C PRO A 466 -9.24 10.80 35.28
N ASN A 467 -10.32 11.10 36.01
CA ASN A 467 -10.76 10.28 37.14
C ASN A 467 -11.15 8.86 36.70
N ASP A 468 -11.16 7.92 37.64
CA ASP A 468 -11.69 6.56 37.50
C ASP A 468 -11.08 5.78 36.31
N SER A 469 -9.77 5.96 36.07
CA SER A 469 -9.04 5.42 34.92
C SER A 469 -7.94 4.43 35.35
N THR A 470 -7.55 3.56 34.41
CA THR A 470 -6.43 2.63 34.58
C THR A 470 -5.34 2.95 33.58
N TYR A 471 -4.10 3.06 34.08
CA TYR A 471 -2.92 3.35 33.27
C TYR A 471 -1.85 2.29 33.53
N GLU A 472 -1.48 1.53 32.52
CA GLU A 472 -0.47 0.47 32.55
C GLU A 472 0.50 0.72 31.40
N VAL A 473 1.61 1.39 31.70
CA VAL A 473 2.59 1.83 30.71
C VAL A 473 3.99 1.42 31.15
N GLU A 474 4.71 0.72 30.27
CA GLU A 474 6.12 0.36 30.46
C GLU A 474 7.02 1.12 29.49
N PHE A 475 8.02 1.81 30.01
CA PHE A 475 9.20 2.25 29.25
C PHE A 475 10.32 1.24 29.39
N SER A 476 10.43 0.33 28.42
CA SER A 476 11.44 -0.74 28.42
C SER A 476 12.77 -0.28 27.82
N GLY A 477 13.87 -0.92 28.23
CA GLY A 477 15.22 -0.55 27.75
C GLY A 477 15.70 0.78 28.31
N VAL A 478 16.24 1.66 27.46
CA VAL A 478 16.85 2.95 27.86
C VAL A 478 16.12 4.12 27.21
N THR A 479 15.40 4.90 28.00
CA THR A 479 14.84 6.20 27.61
C THR A 479 15.94 7.25 27.62
N THR A 480 16.36 7.70 26.44
CA THR A 480 17.40 8.72 26.27
C THR A 480 16.76 10.07 26.02
N ILE A 481 17.05 11.05 26.88
CA ILE A 481 16.57 12.43 26.75
C ILE A 481 17.79 13.35 26.73
N LYS A 482 17.96 14.09 25.65
CA LYS A 482 19.18 14.85 25.39
C LYS A 482 18.86 16.27 24.95
N ASP A 483 19.55 17.24 25.53
CA ASP A 483 19.45 18.64 25.11
C ASP A 483 18.02 19.23 25.17
N CYS A 484 17.15 18.67 26.01
CA CYS A 484 15.82 19.24 26.25
C CYS A 484 15.87 20.34 27.31
N GLU A 485 14.96 21.32 27.23
CA GLU A 485 14.87 22.41 28.23
C GLU A 485 14.30 21.90 29.56
N GLN A 486 13.27 21.06 29.51
CA GLN A 486 12.73 20.35 30.66
C GLN A 486 12.55 18.86 30.31
N PRO A 487 13.39 17.96 30.86
CA PRO A 487 13.52 16.61 30.34
C PRO A 487 12.38 15.69 30.73
N LEU A 488 11.78 15.86 31.90
CA LEU A 488 10.81 14.92 32.44
C LEU A 488 9.71 15.62 33.24
N VAL A 489 8.46 15.36 32.86
CA VAL A 489 7.25 15.77 33.57
C VAL A 489 6.40 14.53 33.76
N ILE A 490 6.22 14.07 35.00
CA ILE A 490 5.34 12.94 35.32
C ILE A 490 4.32 13.43 36.33
N CYS A 491 3.12 13.71 35.86
CA CYS A 491 2.02 14.20 36.68
C CYS A 491 0.90 13.16 36.65
N ALA A 492 0.44 12.77 37.83
CA ALA A 492 -0.67 11.85 37.99
C ALA A 492 -1.71 12.50 38.93
N GLY A 493 -2.88 12.82 38.38
CA GLY A 493 -3.95 13.56 39.04
C GLY A 493 -5.32 12.90 38.85
N GLY A 494 -6.34 13.43 39.52
CA GLY A 494 -7.68 12.83 39.50
C GLY A 494 -7.91 11.75 40.58
N ASN A 495 -9.17 11.36 40.73
CA ASN A 495 -9.66 10.46 41.77
C ASN A 495 -9.79 9.02 41.25
N ASN A 496 -9.48 8.05 42.10
CA ASN A 496 -9.63 6.60 41.91
C ASN A 496 -8.87 6.02 40.71
N ASN A 497 -7.71 6.60 40.37
CA ASN A 497 -6.87 6.07 39.31
C ASN A 497 -6.01 4.90 39.78
N SER A 498 -5.77 3.94 38.88
CA SER A 498 -5.09 2.67 39.15
C SER A 498 -4.06 2.30 38.09
N GLY A 499 -3.22 1.31 38.39
CA GLY A 499 -2.23 0.75 37.47
C GLY A 499 -0.79 1.18 37.78
N TYR A 500 0.07 1.25 36.76
CA TYR A 500 1.47 1.57 36.89
C TYR A 500 2.06 2.33 35.69
N LEU A 501 3.09 3.13 35.97
CA LEU A 501 4.08 3.61 35.01
C LEU A 501 5.46 3.08 35.42
N ASP A 502 6.02 2.16 34.64
CA ASP A 502 7.32 1.56 34.94
C ASP A 502 8.37 1.98 33.91
N LEU A 503 9.41 2.70 34.35
CA LEU A 503 10.54 3.11 33.52
C LEU A 503 11.79 2.33 33.92
N ASN A 504 12.33 1.56 32.97
CA ASN A 504 13.48 0.70 33.23
C ASN A 504 14.78 1.49 33.44
N LYS A 505 15.14 2.35 32.50
CA LYS A 505 16.28 3.26 32.66
C LYS A 505 16.01 4.56 31.93
N ILE A 506 16.27 5.68 32.59
CA ILE A 506 16.22 7.01 32.01
C ILE A 506 17.62 7.60 32.04
N GLN A 507 18.09 8.09 30.91
CA GLN A 507 19.34 8.82 30.78
C GLN A 507 19.06 10.22 30.26
N VAL A 508 19.23 11.21 31.13
CA VAL A 508 19.08 12.63 30.81
C VAL A 508 20.45 13.27 30.66
N THR A 509 20.72 13.92 29.51
CA THR A 509 22.03 14.51 29.22
C THR A 509 21.95 15.88 28.54
N LYS A 510 23.01 16.69 28.68
CA LYS A 510 23.16 18.01 28.05
C LYS A 510 22.00 18.98 28.33
N LEU A 511 21.47 18.96 29.56
CA LEU A 511 20.23 19.67 29.92
C LEU A 511 20.37 21.20 29.88
N ARG A 512 19.38 21.87 29.28
CA ARG A 512 19.33 23.34 29.09
C ARG A 512 18.38 24.02 30.10
N GLY A 513 18.57 25.31 30.36
CA GLY A 513 17.63 26.12 31.16
C GLY A 513 17.46 25.69 32.62
N ASN A 514 16.32 26.07 33.22
CA ASN A 514 15.85 25.65 34.54
C ASN A 514 15.24 24.24 34.44
N THR A 515 16.12 23.24 34.36
CA THR A 515 15.75 21.84 34.27
C THR A 515 15.21 21.34 35.62
N LEU A 516 14.04 20.71 35.64
CA LEU A 516 13.50 20.03 36.82
C LEU A 516 12.78 18.73 36.42
N LEU A 517 12.69 17.80 37.36
CA LEU A 517 11.78 16.66 37.31
C LEU A 517 10.51 17.08 38.05
N GLN A 518 9.40 17.20 37.34
CA GLN A 518 8.12 17.55 37.95
C GLN A 518 7.33 16.30 38.31
N ASN A 519 6.80 16.26 39.52
CA ASN A 519 5.90 15.22 39.96
C ASN A 519 4.67 15.75 40.70
N ALA A 520 3.47 15.29 40.32
CA ALA A 520 2.19 15.66 40.93
C ALA A 520 1.36 14.38 41.21
N TRP A 521 0.65 14.30 42.35
CA TRP A 521 0.03 13.06 42.83
C TRP A 521 -1.47 13.16 43.16
N HIS A 522 -2.13 11.99 43.08
CA HIS A 522 -3.57 11.76 43.29
C HIS A 522 -4.07 12.00 44.72
N ARG A 523 -5.41 12.07 44.83
CA ARG A 523 -6.16 12.22 46.09
C ARG A 523 -6.66 10.88 46.66
N SER A 524 -6.99 9.93 45.77
CA SER A 524 -7.46 8.57 46.05
C SER A 524 -7.11 7.66 44.87
N GLY A 525 -6.52 6.47 45.08
CA GLY A 525 -6.08 5.57 44.01
C GLY A 525 -4.89 4.71 44.42
N ASP A 526 -4.53 3.73 43.59
CA ASP A 526 -3.38 2.84 43.80
C ASP A 526 -2.33 2.89 42.67
N PHE A 527 -2.46 3.87 41.75
CA PHE A 527 -1.48 4.13 40.70
C PHE A 527 -0.06 4.31 41.26
N ARG A 528 0.90 3.64 40.63
CA ARG A 528 2.31 3.65 41.04
C ARG A 528 3.17 4.09 39.87
N CYS A 529 4.25 4.81 40.14
CA CYS A 529 5.27 5.02 39.12
C CYS A 529 6.64 4.63 39.66
N THR A 530 7.34 3.78 38.91
CA THR A 530 8.66 3.28 39.25
C THR A 530 9.67 3.72 38.19
N ILE A 531 10.78 4.31 38.60
CA ILE A 531 11.97 4.49 37.78
C ILE A 531 13.06 3.59 38.38
N LYS A 532 13.47 2.53 37.67
CA LYS A 532 14.49 1.60 38.23
C LYS A 532 15.88 2.24 38.25
N GLU A 533 16.24 2.99 37.21
CA GLU A 533 17.51 3.73 37.15
C GLU A 533 17.32 5.09 36.47
N LEU A 534 17.70 6.17 37.13
CA LEU A 534 17.77 7.53 36.61
C LEU A 534 19.22 7.98 36.56
N VAL A 535 19.72 8.32 35.37
CA VAL A 535 21.06 8.86 35.16
C VAL A 535 20.96 10.29 34.65
N THR A 536 21.63 11.23 35.31
CA THR A 536 21.73 12.64 34.89
C THR A 536 23.18 13.10 34.83
N ASP A 537 23.52 14.01 33.91
CA ASP A 537 24.84 14.65 33.82
C ASP A 537 24.90 16.08 34.36
N LYS A 538 23.79 16.55 34.94
CA LYS A 538 23.63 17.88 35.53
C LYS A 538 22.80 17.78 36.81
N SER A 539 22.93 18.76 37.70
CA SER A 539 21.95 19.04 38.76
C SER A 539 20.51 18.97 38.22
N LEU A 540 19.69 18.14 38.85
CA LEU A 540 18.30 17.91 38.47
C LEU A 540 17.43 17.99 39.72
N PRO A 541 16.87 19.16 40.08
CA PRO A 541 15.90 19.26 41.16
C PRO A 541 14.66 18.41 40.85
N ILE A 542 14.23 17.63 41.83
CA ILE A 542 12.95 16.91 41.84
C ILE A 542 11.95 17.81 42.58
N VAL A 543 11.01 18.37 41.83
CA VAL A 543 10.00 19.27 42.37
C VAL A 543 8.69 18.51 42.48
N MET A 544 8.23 18.30 43.71
CA MET A 544 6.85 17.90 43.91
C MET A 544 5.97 19.13 43.74
N THR A 545 5.11 19.10 42.74
CA THR A 545 4.15 20.17 42.50
C THR A 545 2.77 19.61 42.76
N MET A 546 2.11 20.05 43.83
CA MET A 546 0.69 19.76 44.03
C MET A 546 -0.11 20.88 43.40
N ASN A 547 -0.73 20.59 42.24
CA ASN A 547 -1.54 21.58 41.53
C ASN A 547 -2.98 21.51 42.08
N GLY A 548 -3.33 22.43 43.00
CA GLY A 548 -4.66 22.50 43.63
C GLY A 548 -4.59 22.64 45.17
N ALA A 549 -5.59 23.27 45.77
CA ALA A 549 -5.75 23.32 47.23
C ALA A 549 -6.30 21.98 47.74
N PHE A 550 -5.42 21.07 48.18
CA PHE A 550 -5.82 19.77 48.72
C PHE A 550 -5.92 19.85 50.25
N SER A 551 -7.10 19.56 50.80
CA SER A 551 -7.37 19.64 52.24
C SER A 551 -7.17 18.31 52.99
N THR A 552 -7.14 17.17 52.30
CA THR A 552 -6.80 15.81 52.80
C THR A 552 -6.62 14.84 51.62
N GLY A 553 -5.59 13.97 51.64
CA GLY A 553 -5.40 12.91 50.64
C GLY A 553 -4.13 12.06 50.85
N LYS A 554 -4.13 10.81 50.35
CA LYS A 554 -2.92 9.98 50.23
C LYS A 554 -2.25 10.31 48.91
N LEU A 555 -0.97 10.69 48.91
CA LEU A 555 -0.18 10.75 47.68
C LEU A 555 0.05 9.30 47.20
N GLY A 556 0.11 9.14 45.88
CA GLY A 556 0.46 7.84 45.28
C GLY A 556 1.91 7.44 45.57
N HIS A 557 2.35 6.35 44.93
CA HIS A 557 3.65 5.75 45.18
C HIS A 557 4.62 6.02 44.03
N PHE A 558 5.58 6.93 44.25
CA PHE A 558 6.67 7.21 43.30
C PHE A 558 8.00 6.64 43.78
N ASP A 559 8.56 5.70 43.05
CA ASP A 559 9.77 5.00 43.44
C ASP A 559 10.88 5.22 42.42
N ILE A 560 11.95 5.94 42.79
CA ILE A 560 13.21 5.90 42.04
C ILE A 560 14.21 5.02 42.77
N ARG A 561 14.50 3.84 42.21
CA ARG A 561 15.31 2.79 42.89
C ARG A 561 16.82 2.99 42.77
N LYS A 562 17.27 3.78 41.80
CA LYS A 562 18.69 4.14 41.65
C LYS A 562 18.83 5.47 40.93
N ILE A 563 19.46 6.44 41.58
CA ILE A 563 19.78 7.74 41.00
C ILE A 563 21.30 7.88 40.89
N ILE A 564 21.78 8.10 39.67
CA ILE A 564 23.17 8.36 39.33
C ILE A 564 23.26 9.80 38.81
N ASN A 565 23.94 10.67 39.56
CA ASN A 565 24.24 12.01 39.12
C ASN A 565 25.71 12.11 38.74
N ASN A 566 26.02 12.26 37.46
CA ASN A 566 27.39 12.37 36.94
C ASN A 566 27.95 13.81 37.03
N ASP A 567 27.14 14.81 37.42
CA ASP A 567 27.63 16.16 37.73
C ASP A 567 28.45 16.12 39.02
N PRO A 568 29.77 16.38 38.99
CA PRO A 568 30.62 16.31 40.18
C PRO A 568 30.29 17.40 41.21
N THR A 569 29.58 18.45 40.81
CA THR A 569 29.16 19.57 41.66
C THR A 569 27.66 19.60 41.89
N GLY A 570 26.93 18.75 41.18
CA GLY A 570 25.49 18.87 41.07
C GLY A 570 24.73 18.25 42.22
N LYS A 571 23.63 18.89 42.59
CA LYS A 571 22.73 18.41 43.64
C LYS A 571 21.40 17.99 43.03
N ILE A 572 20.77 16.99 43.63
CA ILE A 572 19.38 16.65 43.37
C ILE A 572 18.60 17.07 44.62
N GLY A 573 17.89 18.19 44.47
CA GLY A 573 17.07 18.82 45.49
C GLY A 573 15.65 18.25 45.47
N TYR A 574 15.08 17.88 46.61
CA TYR A 574 13.64 17.58 46.70
C TYR A 574 12.89 18.78 47.30
N TYR A 575 11.91 19.30 46.58
CA TYR A 575 11.11 20.47 46.98
C TYR A 575 9.66 20.12 47.28
N VAL A 576 9.11 20.69 48.36
CA VAL A 576 7.72 20.54 48.80
C VAL A 576 7.11 21.93 48.97
N PRO A 577 6.03 22.29 48.27
CA PRO A 577 5.38 23.59 48.45
C PRO A 577 4.78 23.74 49.85
N THR A 578 4.85 24.95 50.40
CA THR A 578 4.26 25.30 51.71
C THR A 578 2.74 25.18 51.77
N SER A 579 2.06 25.13 50.61
CA SER A 579 0.61 24.95 50.50
C SER A 579 0.13 23.53 50.80
N VAL A 580 1.04 22.59 51.09
CA VAL A 580 0.71 21.18 51.30
C VAL A 580 0.61 20.88 52.80
N GLN A 581 -0.60 20.62 53.29
CA GLN A 581 -0.87 20.20 54.68
C GLN A 581 -1.58 18.83 54.72
N ASN A 582 -1.21 17.96 55.67
CA ASN A 582 -1.88 16.69 56.00
C ASN A 582 -2.01 15.67 54.84
N TYR A 583 -0.89 15.09 54.41
CA TYR A 583 -0.86 14.03 53.38
C TYR A 583 -0.01 12.83 53.83
N GLU A 584 -0.37 11.64 53.36
CA GLU A 584 0.48 10.43 53.45
C GLU A 584 1.27 10.29 52.14
N ASP A 585 2.61 10.30 52.20
CA ASP A 585 3.49 10.06 51.04
C ASP A 585 4.22 8.73 51.19
N ASN A 586 4.05 7.83 50.21
CA ASN A 586 4.73 6.52 50.20
C ASN A 586 5.81 6.43 49.10
N SER A 587 6.29 7.57 48.61
CA SER A 587 7.33 7.65 47.57
C SER A 587 8.73 7.36 48.13
N SER A 588 9.61 6.74 47.33
CA SER A 588 11.00 6.46 47.70
C SER A 588 12.00 6.93 46.63
N TYR A 589 13.18 7.41 47.08
CA TYR A 589 14.22 7.93 46.21
C TYR A 589 15.60 7.46 46.68
N MET A 590 16.23 6.56 45.93
CA MET A 590 17.50 5.94 46.29
C MET A 590 18.66 6.50 45.47
N PHE A 591 19.63 7.12 46.14
CA PHE A 591 20.82 7.71 45.53
C PHE A 591 22.02 6.76 45.59
N GLU A 592 22.80 6.67 44.50
CA GLU A 592 24.05 5.88 44.47
C GLU A 592 25.13 6.49 45.38
N ASP A 593 25.25 7.81 45.39
CA ASP A 593 26.07 8.57 46.35
C ASP A 593 25.16 9.38 47.28
N PRO A 594 25.03 9.01 48.56
CA PRO A 594 24.13 9.68 49.49
C PRO A 594 24.53 11.14 49.77
N ASN A 595 25.79 11.54 49.54
CA ASN A 595 26.23 12.94 49.71
C ASN A 595 25.73 13.87 48.59
N ARG A 596 25.18 13.31 47.51
CA ARG A 596 24.62 14.08 46.38
C ARG A 596 23.11 14.31 46.50
N ALA A 597 22.47 13.67 47.48
CA ALA A 597 21.11 13.97 47.89
C ALA A 597 21.11 15.29 48.67
N TYR A 598 20.32 16.27 48.24
CA TYR A 598 20.14 17.52 48.97
C TYR A 598 18.65 17.72 49.24
N LEU A 599 18.30 18.08 50.47
CA LEU A 599 16.96 18.48 50.85
C LEU A 599 16.99 19.99 51.04
N ASP A 600 16.33 20.72 50.14
CA ASP A 600 16.15 22.16 50.31
C ASP A 600 14.79 22.40 50.95
N PHE A 601 14.77 22.46 52.28
CA PHE A 601 13.61 22.94 53.03
C PHE A 601 13.79 24.45 53.21
N ASP A 602 13.27 25.25 52.28
CA ASP A 602 13.02 26.65 52.60
C ASP A 602 11.63 26.79 53.22
N PHE A 603 11.56 27.56 54.30
CA PHE A 603 10.42 27.96 55.15
C PHE A 603 10.04 27.09 56.37
N THR A 604 10.49 27.59 57.52
CA THR A 604 9.94 27.47 58.88
C THR A 604 8.48 27.00 58.96
N THR A 605 8.28 25.89 59.68
CA THR A 605 7.03 25.29 60.20
C THR A 605 6.30 24.29 59.30
N HIS A 606 5.81 23.22 59.96
CA HIS A 606 4.96 22.10 59.49
C HIS A 606 5.71 20.78 59.15
N PHE A 607 5.85 19.92 60.17
CA PHE A 607 6.35 18.53 60.08
C PHE A 607 5.19 17.56 60.36
N PHE A 608 4.82 16.73 59.37
CA PHE A 608 4.17 15.42 59.59
C PHE A 608 4.58 14.46 58.47
N GLY A 609 5.20 13.33 58.85
CA GLY A 609 5.32 12.09 58.07
C GLY A 609 6.02 12.17 56.70
N LYS A 610 7.36 12.12 56.67
CA LYS A 610 8.11 11.80 55.44
C LYS A 610 9.27 10.84 55.70
N ASP A 611 9.22 9.68 55.05
CA ASP A 611 10.34 8.74 54.94
C ASP A 611 11.08 9.00 53.63
N PHE A 612 12.26 9.61 53.69
CA PHE A 612 13.23 9.50 52.60
C PHE A 612 13.98 8.19 52.76
N LEU A 613 13.60 7.16 52.00
CA LEU A 613 14.39 5.93 51.83
C LEU A 613 15.63 6.20 50.97
N SER A 614 16.52 7.02 51.50
CA SER A 614 17.94 6.83 51.21
C SER A 614 18.46 5.82 52.23
N ASN A 615 19.63 5.23 52.01
CA ASN A 615 20.36 4.55 53.07
C ASN A 615 20.84 5.55 54.17
N ILE A 616 20.07 6.60 54.45
CA ILE A 616 20.23 7.45 55.62
C ILE A 616 19.79 6.63 56.83
N ILE A 617 20.80 6.31 57.63
CA ILE A 617 20.74 6.26 59.08
C ILE A 617 19.85 7.42 59.54
N THR A 618 18.57 7.15 59.83
CA THR A 618 17.69 8.14 60.47
C THR A 618 18.29 8.47 61.82
N LEU A 619 19.04 9.57 61.92
CA LEU A 619 19.47 10.14 63.19
C LEU A 619 18.23 10.79 63.82
N HIS A 620 17.61 10.08 64.75
CA HIS A 620 16.43 10.57 65.44
C HIS A 620 16.82 11.66 66.45
N SER A 621 16.27 12.89 66.29
CA SER A 621 16.71 14.07 67.04
C SER A 621 15.69 14.70 68.01
N GLY A 622 14.63 13.98 68.40
CA GLY A 622 13.55 14.51 69.24
C GLY A 622 13.03 13.55 70.31
N TRP A 623 12.29 14.06 71.29
CA TRP A 623 11.83 13.30 72.45
C TRP A 623 10.40 12.72 72.26
N THR A 624 10.18 11.48 72.71
CA THR A 624 8.91 10.71 72.68
C THR A 624 8.17 10.68 71.34
N ALA A 625 8.68 9.91 70.37
CA ALA A 625 7.96 9.56 69.15
C ALA A 625 7.42 8.13 69.23
N SER A 626 6.19 7.90 68.73
CA SER A 626 5.66 6.55 68.53
C SER A 626 6.34 5.89 67.33
N SER A 627 6.71 4.61 67.46
CA SER A 627 7.30 3.81 66.38
C SER A 627 6.52 3.88 65.07
N ARG A 628 5.19 4.03 65.14
CA ARG A 628 4.27 4.08 63.98
C ARG A 628 4.61 5.13 62.92
N ASN A 629 5.35 6.17 63.31
CA ASN A 629 5.73 7.28 62.42
C ASN A 629 7.24 7.30 62.13
N MET A 630 7.94 6.17 62.31
CA MET A 630 9.39 6.04 62.18
C MET A 630 9.75 4.94 61.19
N ALA A 631 10.92 5.05 60.54
CA ALA A 631 11.46 4.04 59.64
C ALA A 631 11.72 2.68 60.32
N ASN A 632 11.85 1.62 59.51
CA ASN A 632 12.18 0.27 60.02
C ASN A 632 13.59 0.18 60.61
N TYR A 633 14.52 1.07 60.21
CA TYR A 633 15.86 1.18 60.78
C TYR A 633 15.99 2.53 61.47
N ILE A 634 16.27 2.54 62.77
CA ILE A 634 16.30 3.75 63.61
C ILE A 634 17.66 3.83 64.30
N TRP A 635 18.36 4.95 64.17
CA TRP A 635 19.62 5.17 64.86
C TRP A 635 19.54 6.43 65.72
N GLN A 636 19.69 6.28 67.04
CA GLN A 636 19.66 7.41 67.97
C GLN A 636 20.98 8.17 67.91
N ASP A 637 20.91 9.50 67.83
CA ASP A 637 22.07 10.37 67.97
C ASP A 637 22.55 10.38 69.44
N PRO A 638 23.83 10.06 69.71
CA PRO A 638 24.37 9.99 71.07
C PRO A 638 24.48 11.35 71.78
N SER A 639 24.24 12.48 71.10
CA SER A 639 24.30 13.84 71.65
C SER A 639 23.01 14.33 72.34
N ILE A 640 21.96 13.50 72.37
CA ILE A 640 20.60 13.97 72.65
C ILE A 640 20.02 13.47 73.99
N ASP A 641 20.43 12.30 74.47
CA ASP A 641 19.92 11.73 75.72
C ASP A 641 20.98 11.74 76.82
N THR A 642 20.97 12.76 77.70
CA THR A 642 21.92 12.93 78.82
C THR A 642 21.45 12.35 80.15
N SER A 643 20.21 11.82 80.24
CA SER A 643 19.59 11.47 81.53
C SER A 643 18.82 10.14 81.55
N GLY A 644 18.64 9.46 80.42
CA GLY A 644 17.93 8.18 80.33
C GLY A 644 16.40 8.30 80.46
N ALA A 645 15.85 9.51 80.32
CA ALA A 645 14.45 9.81 80.66
C ALA A 645 13.47 9.71 79.48
N SER A 646 13.94 9.45 78.26
CA SER A 646 13.04 9.36 77.11
C SER A 646 13.36 8.17 76.22
N ALA A 647 12.31 7.41 75.91
CA ALA A 647 12.40 6.21 75.12
C ALA A 647 11.69 6.36 73.77
N ILE A 648 12.16 5.61 72.78
CA ILE A 648 11.43 5.31 71.55
C ILE A 648 10.29 4.36 71.92
N TYR A 649 9.04 4.86 71.87
CA TYR A 649 7.87 4.10 72.31
C TYR A 649 7.32 3.22 71.19
N ILE A 650 7.34 1.92 71.40
CA ILE A 650 6.79 0.92 70.48
C ILE A 650 5.30 0.69 70.77
N ALA A 651 4.44 0.97 69.80
CA ALA A 651 3.00 0.77 69.93
C ALA A 651 2.61 -0.69 69.66
N THR A 652 2.79 -1.57 70.64
CA THR A 652 2.57 -3.04 70.53
C THR A 652 1.20 -3.48 70.02
N ALA A 653 0.16 -2.66 70.15
CA ALA A 653 -1.17 -3.02 69.68
C ALA A 653 -1.37 -2.92 68.15
N ASN A 654 -0.54 -2.15 67.43
CA ASN A 654 -0.79 -1.80 66.02
C ASN A 654 0.48 -1.62 65.14
N ASP A 655 1.68 -1.97 65.62
CA ASP A 655 2.92 -1.90 64.82
C ASP A 655 3.58 -3.28 64.72
N TYR A 656 3.37 -3.94 63.58
CA TYR A 656 3.83 -5.31 63.28
C TYR A 656 5.05 -5.35 62.34
N ARG A 657 5.70 -4.21 62.11
CA ARG A 657 6.89 -4.13 61.27
C ARG A 657 8.09 -4.72 62.00
N ARG A 658 9.04 -5.27 61.24
CA ARG A 658 10.36 -5.65 61.77
C ARG A 658 11.21 -4.38 61.87
N LEU A 659 11.61 -4.03 63.09
CA LEU A 659 12.34 -2.82 63.43
C LEU A 659 13.77 -3.17 63.85
N LYS A 660 14.74 -2.35 63.43
CA LYS A 660 16.13 -2.40 63.89
C LYS A 660 16.52 -1.05 64.47
N ILE A 661 16.65 -0.98 65.79
CA ILE A 661 16.92 0.26 66.53
C ILE A 661 18.32 0.20 67.14
N GLY A 662 19.12 1.26 67.03
CA GLY A 662 20.47 1.29 67.57
C GLY A 662 20.99 2.67 67.96
N LEU A 663 22.18 2.73 68.54
CA LEU A 663 22.88 3.97 68.91
C LEU A 663 23.95 4.29 67.85
N ALA A 664 23.88 5.47 67.22
CA ALA A 664 24.71 5.82 66.06
C ALA A 664 26.21 5.93 66.40
N ASN A 665 27.08 5.66 65.41
CA ASN A 665 28.53 5.77 65.54
C ASN A 665 29.02 7.16 65.08
N THR A 666 29.06 8.15 65.99
CA THR A 666 29.43 9.55 65.70
C THR A 666 30.64 10.04 66.50
N THR A 667 31.26 11.15 66.07
CA THR A 667 32.54 11.68 66.60
C THR A 667 32.41 12.67 67.76
N THR A 668 31.20 13.09 68.16
CA THR A 668 31.00 14.10 69.23
C THR A 668 30.00 13.57 70.26
N ILE A 669 30.43 13.38 71.51
CA ILE A 669 29.62 12.74 72.57
C ILE A 669 29.16 13.78 73.58
N VAL A 670 27.84 13.94 73.75
CA VAL A 670 27.23 14.55 74.94
C VAL A 670 25.92 13.83 75.27
N GLY A 671 25.93 12.78 76.11
CA GLY A 671 24.71 12.32 76.79
C GLY A 671 24.52 10.83 77.08
N GLN A 672 24.84 9.93 76.14
CA GLN A 672 24.96 8.48 76.38
C GLN A 672 23.65 7.71 76.71
N GLY A 673 22.84 7.40 75.68
CA GLY A 673 21.87 6.30 75.74
C GLY A 673 21.00 6.16 74.50
N CYS A 674 20.54 4.94 74.23
CA CYS A 674 19.37 4.65 73.40
C CYS A 674 18.40 3.82 74.23
N ASN A 675 17.19 4.37 74.42
CA ASN A 675 16.12 3.78 75.22
C ASN A 675 14.96 3.38 74.32
N ILE A 676 14.47 2.15 74.45
CA ILE A 676 13.30 1.60 73.76
C ILE A 676 12.29 1.21 74.83
N SER A 677 11.03 1.60 74.68
CA SER A 677 9.94 1.25 75.59
C SER A 677 8.74 0.66 74.85
N GLY A 678 7.87 -0.02 75.57
CA GLY A 678 6.70 -0.69 74.99
C GLY A 678 7.02 -2.03 74.33
N LEU A 679 8.17 -2.64 74.63
CA LEU A 679 8.46 -4.03 74.24
C LEU A 679 7.60 -5.01 75.05
N ARG A 680 7.51 -6.24 74.58
CA ARG A 680 6.83 -7.32 75.30
C ARG A 680 7.57 -8.65 75.13
N ILE A 681 8.84 -8.68 75.54
CA ILE A 681 9.72 -9.86 75.44
C ILE A 681 9.46 -10.74 76.67
N ARG A 682 8.98 -11.97 76.46
CA ARG A 682 8.56 -12.87 77.56
C ARG A 682 9.77 -13.40 78.34
N LYS A 683 9.76 -13.28 79.67
CA LYS A 683 10.73 -13.86 80.61
C LYS A 683 10.37 -15.33 80.90
N ALA A 684 11.35 -16.10 81.39
CA ALA A 684 11.15 -17.51 81.74
C ALA A 684 10.13 -17.73 82.87
N ASP A 685 9.93 -16.74 83.74
CA ASP A 685 8.96 -16.75 84.84
C ASP A 685 7.53 -16.35 84.41
N GLY A 686 7.31 -16.02 83.14
CA GLY A 686 6.03 -15.61 82.58
C GLY A 686 5.74 -14.11 82.61
N SER A 687 6.59 -13.29 83.22
CA SER A 687 6.55 -11.81 83.10
C SER A 687 7.17 -11.32 81.78
N TYR A 688 7.23 -10.01 81.54
CA TYR A 688 7.76 -9.44 80.29
C TYR A 688 8.82 -8.36 80.57
N TYR A 689 9.85 -8.28 79.74
CA TYR A 689 10.67 -7.07 79.60
C TYR A 689 9.90 -6.08 78.74
N THR A 690 9.76 -4.85 79.24
CA THR A 690 9.00 -3.79 78.57
C THR A 690 9.88 -2.68 78.02
N GLU A 691 11.15 -2.66 78.43
CA GLU A 691 12.12 -1.65 78.00
C GLU A 691 13.47 -2.30 77.67
N ALA A 692 14.22 -1.65 76.79
CA ALA A 692 15.60 -2.00 76.44
C ALA A 692 16.45 -0.73 76.36
N HIS A 693 17.63 -0.75 76.96
CA HIS A 693 18.56 0.38 77.01
C HIS A 693 19.96 -0.03 76.59
N THR A 694 20.66 0.83 75.86
CA THR A 694 22.09 0.68 75.57
C THR A 694 22.82 2.01 75.62
N GLN A 695 24.05 2.01 76.11
CA GLN A 695 25.00 3.13 75.98
C GLN A 695 26.18 2.77 75.08
N PHE A 696 26.15 1.56 74.49
CA PHE A 696 27.25 1.06 73.68
C PHE A 696 27.14 1.64 72.27
N ILE A 697 28.07 2.52 71.89
CA ILE A 697 28.08 3.17 70.58
C ILE A 697 28.11 2.12 69.47
N GLY A 698 27.24 2.28 68.47
CA GLY A 698 27.07 1.32 67.38
C GLY A 698 26.22 0.08 67.74
N ALA A 699 25.73 -0.04 68.98
CA ALA A 699 24.82 -1.12 69.36
C ALA A 699 23.51 -1.04 68.60
N TRP A 700 22.90 -2.20 68.34
CA TRP A 700 21.57 -2.28 67.71
C TRP A 700 20.79 -3.50 68.21
N LEU A 701 19.46 -3.43 68.09
CA LEU A 701 18.49 -4.45 68.42
C LEU A 701 17.49 -4.60 67.26
N ASP A 702 17.34 -5.81 66.73
CA ASP A 702 16.43 -6.17 65.62
C ASP A 702 15.30 -7.04 66.15
N PHE A 703 14.05 -6.57 66.02
CA PHE A 703 12.88 -7.17 66.66
C PHE A 703 11.57 -6.89 65.88
N GLN A 704 10.52 -7.63 66.21
CA GLN A 704 9.17 -7.46 65.64
C GLN A 704 8.11 -7.76 66.71
N ASN A 705 6.99 -7.02 66.69
CA ASN A 705 5.82 -7.41 67.49
C ASN A 705 4.90 -8.31 66.68
N ASN A 706 4.36 -9.33 67.36
CA ASN A 706 3.44 -10.29 66.77
C ASN A 706 1.99 -9.97 67.14
N LEU A 707 1.03 -10.48 66.36
CA LEU A 707 -0.42 -10.23 66.54
C LEU A 707 -0.95 -10.56 67.95
N ASN A 708 -0.28 -11.45 68.67
CA ASN A 708 -0.60 -11.85 70.04
C ASN A 708 0.00 -10.91 71.11
N GLY A 709 0.63 -9.82 70.68
CA GLY A 709 1.21 -8.76 71.50
C GLY A 709 2.62 -9.03 72.03
N ASN A 710 3.26 -10.16 71.72
CA ASN A 710 4.64 -10.45 72.14
C ASN A 710 5.67 -9.83 71.18
N THR A 711 6.85 -9.47 71.68
CA THR A 711 7.99 -9.05 70.86
C THR A 711 8.97 -10.21 70.65
N GLU A 712 9.30 -10.48 69.39
CA GLU A 712 10.32 -11.44 68.96
C GLU A 712 11.60 -10.69 68.58
N VAL A 713 12.75 -11.15 69.07
CA VAL A 713 14.07 -10.55 68.80
C VAL A 713 14.84 -11.44 67.84
N PHE A 714 15.27 -10.90 66.70
CA PHE A 714 15.97 -11.62 65.64
C PHE A 714 17.49 -11.46 65.70
N GLY A 715 17.97 -10.42 66.38
CA GLY A 715 19.40 -10.19 66.56
C GLY A 715 19.69 -8.95 67.39
N SER A 716 20.88 -8.90 67.96
CA SER A 716 21.41 -7.70 68.61
C SER A 716 22.92 -7.63 68.48
N TYR A 717 23.46 -6.43 68.66
CA TYR A 717 24.89 -6.16 68.74
C TYR A 717 25.14 -5.08 69.79
N GLY A 718 26.27 -5.16 70.49
CA GLY A 718 26.58 -4.31 71.63
C GLY A 718 25.85 -4.73 72.91
N ASN A 719 26.09 -4.01 74.01
CA ASN A 719 25.53 -4.34 75.31
C ASN A 719 24.14 -3.71 75.50
N TRP A 720 23.12 -4.52 75.73
CA TRP A 720 21.75 -4.08 76.02
C TRP A 720 21.31 -4.53 77.41
N THR A 721 20.67 -3.62 78.14
CA THR A 721 20.00 -3.90 79.41
C THR A 721 18.49 -3.94 79.16
N PHE A 722 17.82 -5.00 79.60
CA PHE A 722 16.37 -5.17 79.46
C PHE A 722 15.72 -5.13 80.85
N THR A 723 14.66 -4.33 81.02
CA THR A 723 13.93 -4.15 82.29
C THR A 723 12.49 -4.65 82.21
#